data_AF-W4H0K2-F1
#
_entry.id   AF-W4H0K2-F1
#
_cell.length_a   1.000
_cell.length_b   1.000
_cell.length_c   1.000
_cell.angle_alpha   90.00
_cell.angle_beta   90.00
_cell.angle_gamma   90.00
#
_symmetry.space_group_name_H-M   'P 1'
#
loop_
_entity.id
_entity.type
_entity.pdbx_description
1 polymer ?
#
loop_
_entity_poly.entity_id
_entity_poly.type
_entity_poly.pdbx_seq_one_letter_code
_entity_poly.pdbx_strand_id
1 'polypeptide(L)'
;MSGFKLHAHDVLRDPTKDELYNGPKREKLPAAVQRMDAADTACTFCGVSYFVFAEVQELTQRVRRYERQCQTFATWMQREKATNATMRNELALWTRDFHTAMGVASEKLVELHRRNTLQATSIQSLEAKLTAKETELEGLRCRVLAETATKVLELEARIVDKDQTIAQQAQHMEGTLREARVVYEAAQAAWTLERTSLLTQHSVQSAAGELERQRLEELVVKMEQNLHASAVESQEFAAKAAESDARWRDVTHMMECQATSVTEAQVKLHQMQAQVELAQAEAARVAANAQVERADVGALQDDVAKYKHLATALEKNKALLLAERDELKQTIAIAHDKVNQVKAQLTGLQRRLDEQGRQMEAVQATHNSAMANLKAECAKEVAALKAWNVQSANSTTTAFEQQVAQLEDEVRRLKEDDTVVQLKQMLVVAEKRTIEADKALQEAKGTCQSYMEELQRAKLSSHQDKSAATALEKKLRDVEAALRDTKAAMEQERADWDRKHVAWERKVAERDVKLDAMAKDLQQMRSAAPTVVVKEVVTSNNNNKALEGEVERLTHIVAQKDQEIQLLQQTVHRECMERTSMLEKMRSAKILPDMVTTHGSSPHLVDERGENDHGGNNGGGGGGLASFYEKLRKKKARPKTKA
;
A
#
# COMPACT_ATOMS: atom_id res chain seq x y z
N MET A 1 -19.44 56.12 32.49
CA MET A 1 -18.84 57.47 32.58
C MET A 1 -19.97 58.48 32.83
N SER A 2 -20.20 58.89 34.07
CA SER A 2 -21.15 59.96 34.43
C SER A 2 -20.44 60.91 35.38
N GLY A 3 -20.51 62.23 35.12
CA GLY A 3 -19.78 63.22 35.92
C GLY A 3 -19.69 64.62 35.30
N PHE A 4 -19.69 64.75 33.96
CA PHE A 4 -19.65 66.06 33.30
C PHE A 4 -21.03 66.72 33.19
N LYS A 5 -21.62 67.07 34.35
CA LYS A 5 -22.66 68.10 34.41
C LYS A 5 -21.98 69.48 34.54
N LEU A 6 -21.66 70.10 33.40
CA LEU A 6 -21.55 71.55 33.34
C LEU A 6 -22.84 72.12 33.95
N HIS A 7 -22.74 72.82 35.07
CA HIS A 7 -23.88 73.54 35.61
C HIS A 7 -24.28 74.63 34.61
N ALA A 8 -25.58 74.84 34.43
CA ALA A 8 -26.05 75.98 33.66
C ALA A 8 -25.49 77.24 34.32
N HIS A 9 -24.63 77.95 33.61
CA HIS A 9 -23.93 79.10 34.14
C HIS A 9 -24.92 80.20 34.53
N ASP A 10 -24.62 80.92 35.61
CA ASP A 10 -25.03 82.32 35.74
C ASP A 10 -24.71 83.01 34.40
N VAL A 11 -25.71 83.60 33.75
CA VAL A 11 -25.53 84.20 32.42
C VAL A 11 -24.38 85.21 32.49
N LEU A 12 -23.41 85.08 31.56
CA LEU A 12 -22.35 86.06 31.32
C LEU A 12 -23.00 87.32 30.75
N ARG A 13 -23.56 88.10 31.66
CA ARG A 13 -24.16 89.41 31.46
C ARG A 13 -23.05 90.45 31.44
N ASP A 14 -23.21 91.53 30.68
CA ASP A 14 -22.41 92.72 30.89
C ASP A 14 -22.48 93.14 32.36
N PRO A 15 -21.33 93.34 33.05
CA PRO A 15 -21.33 93.77 34.44
C PRO A 15 -22.06 95.11 34.53
N THR A 16 -23.01 95.22 35.46
CA THR A 16 -23.76 96.48 35.58
C THR A 16 -22.84 97.62 35.98
N LYS A 17 -23.27 98.86 35.73
CA LYS A 17 -22.46 100.05 36.03
C LYS A 17 -21.98 100.07 37.49
N ASP A 18 -22.79 99.58 38.43
CA ASP A 18 -22.43 99.43 39.85
C ASP A 18 -21.30 98.39 40.06
N GLU A 19 -21.46 97.19 39.50
CA GLU A 19 -20.50 96.08 39.61
C GLU A 19 -19.14 96.38 38.94
N LEU A 20 -19.12 97.27 37.94
CA LEU A 20 -17.89 97.78 37.32
C LEU A 20 -17.02 98.62 38.26
N TYR A 21 -17.63 99.41 39.17
CA TYR A 21 -16.92 100.24 40.16
C TYR A 21 -16.68 99.48 41.48
N ASN A 22 -17.71 98.80 41.99
CA ASN A 22 -17.72 98.20 43.32
C ASN A 22 -17.36 96.70 43.34
N GLY A 23 -17.18 96.08 42.16
CA GLY A 23 -17.03 94.64 42.00
C GLY A 23 -18.36 93.88 42.05
N PRO A 24 -18.43 92.66 41.49
CA PRO A 24 -19.60 91.80 41.62
C PRO A 24 -19.75 91.29 43.06
N LYS A 25 -20.97 91.35 43.62
CA LYS A 25 -21.25 90.92 45.00
C LYS A 25 -21.25 89.38 45.11
N ARG A 26 -20.08 88.77 45.33
CA ARG A 26 -19.90 87.33 45.60
C ARG A 26 -18.97 87.09 46.79
N GLU A 27 -19.34 86.14 47.66
CA GLU A 27 -18.78 85.99 49.01
C GLU A 27 -17.36 85.39 49.11
N LYS A 28 -16.70 85.03 47.99
CA LYS A 28 -15.40 84.34 48.01
C LYS A 28 -14.40 84.95 47.03
N LEU A 29 -13.90 86.11 47.43
CA LEU A 29 -12.77 86.79 46.78
C LEU A 29 -11.44 86.02 47.02
N PRO A 30 -10.47 86.03 46.09
CA PRO A 30 -9.17 85.40 46.30
C PRO A 30 -8.38 86.02 47.46
N ALA A 31 -7.75 85.18 48.29
CA ALA A 31 -7.07 85.58 49.53
C ALA A 31 -5.82 86.49 49.36
N ALA A 32 -5.42 86.82 48.14
CA ALA A 32 -4.44 87.86 47.85
C ALA A 32 -5.09 89.27 47.82
N VAL A 33 -6.33 89.36 47.32
CA VAL A 33 -7.02 90.62 47.06
C VAL A 33 -7.98 90.99 48.20
N GLN A 34 -8.41 90.03 49.02
CA GLN A 34 -9.07 90.27 50.32
C GLN A 34 -8.20 91.04 51.35
N ARG A 35 -6.92 91.27 51.05
CA ARG A 35 -5.95 91.97 51.91
C ARG A 35 -5.47 93.30 51.32
N MET A 36 -6.16 93.80 50.30
CA MET A 36 -5.99 95.15 49.77
C MET A 36 -7.12 96.03 50.31
N ASP A 37 -6.81 97.27 50.67
CA ASP A 37 -7.85 98.23 51.06
C ASP A 37 -8.79 98.50 49.88
N ALA A 38 -10.06 98.84 50.17
CA ALA A 38 -11.08 99.01 49.14
C ALA A 38 -10.67 100.00 48.03
N ALA A 39 -9.91 101.04 48.39
CA ALA A 39 -9.34 102.03 47.47
C ALA A 39 -8.37 101.43 46.43
N ASP A 40 -7.65 100.35 46.76
CA ASP A 40 -6.68 99.68 45.89
C ASP A 40 -7.29 98.52 45.09
N THR A 41 -8.52 98.08 45.42
CA THR A 41 -9.21 96.98 44.69
C THR A 41 -9.70 97.36 43.29
N ALA A 42 -9.58 98.64 42.91
CA ALA A 42 -9.86 99.15 41.58
C ALA A 42 -8.66 99.90 40.99
N CYS A 43 -8.58 99.91 39.67
CA CYS A 43 -7.54 100.66 38.96
C CYS A 43 -7.70 102.16 39.25
N THR A 44 -6.74 102.75 39.96
CA THR A 44 -6.74 104.14 40.42
C THR A 44 -6.85 105.17 39.28
N PHE A 45 -6.59 104.77 38.03
CA PHE A 45 -6.72 105.64 36.85
C PHE A 45 -8.07 105.55 36.13
N CYS A 46 -8.89 104.51 36.37
CA CYS A 46 -10.16 104.34 35.65
C CYS A 46 -11.34 103.80 36.48
N GLY A 47 -11.14 103.50 37.77
CA GLY A 47 -12.18 103.03 38.68
C GLY A 47 -12.83 101.70 38.29
N VAL A 48 -12.17 100.90 37.44
CA VAL A 48 -12.61 99.54 37.09
C VAL A 48 -11.92 98.54 38.02
N SER A 49 -12.69 97.64 38.64
CA SER A 49 -12.14 96.72 39.63
C SER A 49 -11.14 95.71 39.05
N TYR A 50 -10.03 95.47 39.75
CA TYR A 50 -9.08 94.40 39.45
C TYR A 50 -9.72 93.00 39.59
N PHE A 51 -10.82 92.86 40.35
CA PHE A 51 -11.60 91.61 40.41
C PHE A 51 -12.11 91.19 39.03
N VAL A 52 -12.62 92.13 38.24
CA VAL A 52 -13.18 91.85 36.90
C VAL A 52 -12.09 91.37 35.94
N PHE A 53 -10.90 92.00 35.97
CA PHE A 53 -9.74 91.54 35.20
C PHE A 53 -9.28 90.14 35.61
N ALA A 54 -9.27 89.83 36.92
CA ALA A 54 -8.88 88.51 37.42
C ALA A 54 -9.88 87.41 37.03
N GLU A 55 -11.19 87.68 37.16
CA GLU A 55 -12.26 86.75 36.76
C GLU A 55 -12.24 86.48 35.25
N VAL A 56 -12.08 87.52 34.43
CA VAL A 56 -11.90 87.39 32.97
C VAL A 56 -10.66 86.58 32.60
N GLN A 57 -9.54 86.75 33.31
CA GLN A 57 -8.35 85.90 33.11
C GLN A 57 -8.60 84.44 33.53
N GLU A 58 -9.30 84.18 34.64
CA GLU A 58 -9.59 82.80 35.05
C GLU A 58 -10.56 82.11 34.08
N LEU A 59 -11.58 82.82 33.60
CA LEU A 59 -12.48 82.34 32.54
C LEU A 59 -11.71 82.00 31.26
N THR A 60 -10.79 82.87 30.83
CA THR A 60 -9.89 82.62 29.69
C THR A 60 -9.05 81.35 29.90
N GLN A 61 -8.51 81.13 31.11
CA GLN A 61 -7.74 79.92 31.43
C GLN A 61 -8.60 78.65 31.48
N ARG A 62 -9.87 78.76 31.92
CA ARG A 62 -10.84 77.65 31.93
C ARG A 62 -11.26 77.28 30.51
N VAL A 63 -11.60 78.24 29.65
CA VAL A 63 -11.89 78.02 28.22
C VAL A 63 -10.71 77.35 27.52
N ARG A 64 -9.49 77.90 27.65
CA ARG A 64 -8.25 77.29 27.12
C ARG A 64 -7.90 75.93 27.72
N ARG A 65 -8.57 75.47 28.78
CA ARG A 65 -8.45 74.08 29.28
C ARG A 65 -9.45 73.18 28.55
N TYR A 66 -10.69 73.62 28.39
CA TYR A 66 -11.73 72.87 27.67
C TYR A 66 -11.45 72.76 26.17
N GLU A 67 -10.90 73.79 25.51
CA GLU A 67 -10.46 73.72 24.11
C GLU A 67 -9.47 72.56 23.88
N ARG A 68 -8.40 72.52 24.67
CA ARG A 68 -7.38 71.47 24.59
C ARG A 68 -7.95 70.08 24.89
N GLN A 69 -8.91 69.97 25.81
CA GLN A 69 -9.60 68.71 26.09
C GLN A 69 -10.47 68.26 24.90
N CYS A 70 -11.23 69.16 24.27
CA CYS A 70 -12.02 68.87 23.08
C CYS A 70 -11.11 68.46 21.90
N GLN A 71 -10.01 69.18 21.66
CA GLN A 71 -9.01 68.85 20.62
C GLN A 71 -8.36 67.48 20.86
N THR A 72 -8.02 67.16 22.12
CA THR A 72 -7.43 65.86 22.50
C THR A 72 -8.42 64.72 22.27
N PHE A 73 -9.68 64.92 22.63
CA PHE A 73 -10.71 63.90 22.46
C PHE A 73 -11.13 63.72 20.99
N ALA A 74 -11.22 64.80 20.22
CA ALA A 74 -11.45 64.74 18.76
C ALA A 74 -10.32 64.03 18.02
N THR A 75 -9.05 64.29 18.37
CA THR A 75 -7.90 63.61 17.75
C THR A 75 -7.78 62.14 18.16
N TRP A 76 -8.19 61.77 19.38
CA TRP A 76 -8.36 60.36 19.77
C TRP A 76 -9.50 59.69 18.96
N MET A 77 -10.66 60.33 18.86
CA MET A 77 -11.83 59.81 18.14
C MET A 77 -11.54 59.57 16.65
N GLN A 78 -10.83 60.47 15.97
CA GLN A 78 -10.43 60.28 14.58
C GLN A 78 -9.45 59.11 14.41
N ARG A 79 -8.55 58.88 15.36
CA ARG A 79 -7.68 57.70 15.37
C ARG A 79 -8.49 56.42 15.53
N GLU A 80 -9.44 56.37 16.47
CA GLU A 80 -10.28 55.16 16.65
C GLU A 80 -11.26 54.93 15.50
N LYS A 81 -11.68 55.98 14.79
CA LYS A 81 -12.43 55.87 13.54
C LYS A 81 -11.59 55.20 12.45
N ALA A 82 -10.30 55.55 12.35
CA ALA A 82 -9.37 54.93 11.42
C ALA A 82 -9.04 53.47 11.78
N THR A 83 -8.73 53.16 13.04
CA THR A 83 -8.46 51.76 13.48
C THR A 83 -9.67 50.84 13.22
N ASN A 84 -10.88 51.29 13.56
CA ASN A 84 -12.11 50.54 13.30
C ASN A 84 -12.39 50.36 11.81
N ALA A 85 -12.02 51.32 10.95
CA ALA A 85 -12.13 51.17 9.50
C ALA A 85 -11.14 50.12 8.97
N THR A 86 -9.88 50.18 9.40
CA THR A 86 -8.85 49.19 9.03
C THR A 86 -9.25 47.77 9.44
N MET A 87 -9.62 47.56 10.72
CA MET A 87 -10.03 46.24 11.23
C MET A 87 -11.25 45.66 10.48
N ARG A 88 -12.19 46.52 10.06
CA ARG A 88 -13.35 46.08 9.25
C ARG A 88 -12.94 45.65 7.84
N ASN A 89 -11.99 46.36 7.22
CA ASN A 89 -11.45 46.00 5.92
C ASN A 89 -10.63 44.70 5.98
N GLU A 90 -9.79 44.54 7.01
CA GLU A 90 -9.03 43.31 7.27
C GLU A 90 -9.95 42.10 7.51
N LEU A 91 -10.99 42.27 8.33
CA LEU A 91 -11.99 41.22 8.58
C LEU A 91 -12.77 40.85 7.31
N ALA A 92 -13.12 41.84 6.47
CA ALA A 92 -13.81 41.60 5.20
C ALA A 92 -12.92 40.88 4.17
N LEU A 93 -11.64 41.25 4.07
CA LEU A 93 -10.64 40.56 3.24
C LEU A 93 -10.46 39.12 3.73
N TRP A 94 -10.17 38.91 5.01
CA TRP A 94 -10.00 37.57 5.59
C TRP A 94 -11.24 36.69 5.38
N THR A 95 -12.44 37.26 5.55
CA THR A 95 -13.70 36.53 5.33
C THR A 95 -13.84 36.11 3.87
N ARG A 96 -13.56 37.01 2.91
CA ARG A 96 -13.61 36.69 1.46
C ARG A 96 -12.59 35.60 1.10
N ASP A 97 -11.37 35.72 1.62
CA ASP A 97 -10.26 34.83 1.28
C ASP A 97 -10.47 33.44 1.89
N PHE A 98 -11.03 33.36 3.10
CA PHE A 98 -11.50 32.12 3.70
C PHE A 98 -12.61 31.45 2.86
N HIS A 99 -13.63 32.19 2.43
CA HIS A 99 -14.69 31.63 1.57
C HIS A 99 -14.14 31.15 0.22
N THR A 100 -13.14 31.84 -0.33
CA THR A 100 -12.47 31.44 -1.58
C THR A 100 -11.70 30.13 -1.40
N ALA A 101 -10.91 30.01 -0.32
CA ALA A 101 -10.19 28.79 0.01
C ALA A 101 -11.13 27.60 0.29
N MET A 102 -12.24 27.84 1.00
CA MET A 102 -13.27 26.83 1.25
C MET A 102 -14.00 26.39 -0.04
N GLY A 103 -14.20 27.31 -0.99
CA GLY A 103 -14.74 26.99 -2.32
C GLY A 103 -13.83 26.02 -3.08
N VAL A 104 -12.56 26.37 -3.23
CA VAL A 104 -11.54 25.53 -3.91
C VAL A 104 -11.40 24.16 -3.22
N ALA A 105 -11.40 24.13 -1.88
CA ALA A 105 -11.35 22.87 -1.13
C ALA A 105 -12.60 21.99 -1.38
N SER A 106 -13.80 22.60 -1.41
CA SER A 106 -15.06 21.90 -1.68
C SER A 106 -15.09 21.34 -3.11
N GLU A 107 -14.74 22.13 -4.11
CA GLU A 107 -14.63 21.69 -5.52
C GLU A 107 -13.65 20.53 -5.68
N LYS A 108 -12.49 20.59 -5.01
CA LYS A 108 -11.51 19.51 -5.07
C LYS A 108 -12.00 18.24 -4.39
N LEU A 109 -12.77 18.35 -3.31
CA LEU A 109 -13.38 17.20 -2.62
C LEU A 109 -14.46 16.54 -3.49
N VAL A 110 -15.27 17.33 -4.21
CA VAL A 110 -16.22 16.85 -5.22
C VAL A 110 -15.51 16.17 -6.40
N GLU A 111 -14.41 16.73 -6.90
CA GLU A 111 -13.62 16.12 -7.99
C GLU A 111 -13.04 14.76 -7.57
N LEU A 112 -12.45 14.69 -6.36
CA LEU A 112 -11.91 13.47 -5.78
C LEU A 112 -13.01 12.42 -5.53
N HIS A 113 -14.18 12.82 -5.03
CA HIS A 113 -15.32 11.93 -4.87
C HIS A 113 -15.75 11.33 -6.22
N ARG A 114 -15.98 12.17 -7.24
CA ARG A 114 -16.34 11.74 -8.60
C ARG A 114 -15.31 10.78 -9.20
N ARG A 115 -14.01 11.04 -8.99
CA ARG A 115 -12.92 10.16 -9.45
C ARG A 115 -12.95 8.80 -8.75
N ASN A 116 -13.20 8.78 -7.44
CA ASN A 116 -13.35 7.56 -6.65
C ASN A 116 -14.57 6.74 -7.12
N THR A 117 -15.74 7.36 -7.33
CA THR A 117 -16.94 6.69 -7.86
C THR A 117 -16.67 6.02 -9.22
N LEU A 118 -15.98 6.73 -10.14
CA LEU A 118 -15.59 6.17 -11.44
C LEU A 118 -14.63 4.97 -11.29
N GLN A 119 -13.63 5.08 -10.41
CA GLN A 119 -12.72 3.96 -10.12
C GLN A 119 -13.46 2.75 -9.53
N ALA A 120 -14.40 2.95 -8.60
CA ALA A 120 -15.23 1.89 -8.04
C ALA A 120 -16.07 1.18 -9.11
N THR A 121 -16.73 1.92 -10.03
CA THR A 121 -17.47 1.31 -11.14
C THR A 121 -16.58 0.55 -12.13
N SER A 122 -15.33 1.00 -12.32
CA SER A 122 -14.34 0.30 -13.15
C SER A 122 -13.89 -1.02 -12.51
N ILE A 123 -13.63 -1.00 -11.20
CA ILE A 123 -13.28 -2.20 -10.41
C ILE A 123 -14.42 -3.23 -10.48
N GLN A 124 -15.66 -2.82 -10.22
CA GLN A 124 -16.84 -3.70 -10.33
C GLN A 124 -17.01 -4.30 -11.75
N SER A 125 -16.71 -3.53 -12.80
CA SER A 125 -16.73 -4.04 -14.18
C SER A 125 -15.63 -5.06 -14.46
N LEU A 126 -14.48 -4.97 -13.78
CA LEU A 126 -13.38 -5.93 -13.89
C LEU A 126 -13.65 -7.20 -13.07
N GLU A 127 -14.20 -7.06 -11.86
CA GLU A 127 -14.65 -8.17 -11.01
C GLU A 127 -15.72 -9.02 -11.70
N ALA A 128 -16.70 -8.38 -12.36
CA ALA A 128 -17.72 -9.06 -13.16
C ALA A 128 -17.14 -9.79 -14.39
N LYS A 129 -16.04 -9.29 -14.98
CA LYS A 129 -15.34 -9.97 -16.09
C LYS A 129 -14.47 -11.12 -15.61
N LEU A 130 -13.84 -10.98 -14.44
CA LEU A 130 -13.02 -12.03 -13.82
C LEU A 130 -13.90 -13.23 -13.45
N THR A 131 -14.98 -13.01 -12.70
CA THR A 131 -15.93 -14.07 -12.30
C THR A 131 -16.62 -14.75 -13.49
N ALA A 132 -16.92 -14.01 -14.56
CA ALA A 132 -17.37 -14.60 -15.82
C ALA A 132 -16.32 -15.52 -16.47
N LYS A 133 -15.03 -15.15 -16.43
CA LYS A 133 -13.95 -16.00 -16.95
C LYS A 133 -13.61 -17.19 -16.05
N GLU A 134 -13.77 -17.06 -14.74
CA GLU A 134 -13.63 -18.17 -13.79
C GLU A 134 -14.71 -19.24 -14.02
N THR A 135 -15.97 -18.83 -14.22
CA THR A 135 -17.07 -19.76 -14.54
C THR A 135 -16.92 -20.40 -15.93
N GLU A 136 -16.38 -19.69 -16.93
CA GLU A 136 -16.02 -20.26 -18.23
C GLU A 136 -14.90 -21.30 -18.14
N LEU A 137 -13.85 -21.03 -17.34
CA LEU A 137 -12.75 -21.97 -17.08
C LEU A 137 -13.21 -23.21 -16.32
N GLU A 138 -14.09 -23.06 -15.32
CA GLU A 138 -14.63 -24.22 -14.59
C GLU A 138 -15.58 -25.04 -15.49
N GLY A 139 -16.41 -24.38 -16.30
CA GLY A 139 -17.21 -25.05 -17.33
C GLY A 139 -16.37 -25.75 -18.41
N LEU A 140 -15.14 -25.32 -18.67
CA LEU A 140 -14.17 -26.06 -19.50
C LEU A 140 -13.58 -27.27 -18.75
N ARG A 141 -13.18 -27.10 -17.48
CA ARG A 141 -12.68 -28.20 -16.62
C ARG A 141 -13.69 -29.33 -16.49
N CYS A 142 -14.95 -29.02 -16.17
CA CYS A 142 -16.00 -30.03 -16.06
C CYS A 142 -16.21 -30.81 -17.37
N ARG A 143 -16.14 -30.14 -18.54
CA ARG A 143 -16.24 -30.79 -19.85
C ARG A 143 -15.04 -31.71 -20.13
N VAL A 144 -13.82 -31.23 -19.91
CA VAL A 144 -12.61 -32.05 -20.09
C VAL A 144 -12.62 -33.26 -19.16
N LEU A 145 -13.00 -33.10 -17.89
CA LEU A 145 -13.14 -34.21 -16.95
C LEU A 145 -14.19 -35.24 -17.42
N ALA A 146 -15.38 -34.79 -17.83
CA ALA A 146 -16.42 -35.66 -18.38
C ALA A 146 -15.97 -36.41 -19.64
N GLU A 147 -15.29 -35.73 -20.58
CA GLU A 147 -14.71 -36.34 -21.77
C GLU A 147 -13.61 -37.34 -21.46
N THR A 148 -12.77 -37.09 -20.45
CA THR A 148 -11.76 -38.07 -20.03
C THR A 148 -12.39 -39.28 -19.35
N ALA A 149 -13.44 -39.08 -18.55
CA ALA A 149 -14.17 -40.17 -17.91
C ALA A 149 -14.85 -41.09 -18.93
N THR A 150 -15.51 -40.54 -19.96
CA THR A 150 -16.10 -41.36 -21.03
C THR A 150 -15.03 -42.10 -21.84
N LYS A 151 -13.90 -41.45 -22.16
CA LYS A 151 -12.77 -42.10 -22.85
C LYS A 151 -12.13 -43.22 -22.01
N VAL A 152 -12.06 -43.08 -20.68
CA VAL A 152 -11.62 -44.16 -19.77
C VAL A 152 -12.61 -45.32 -19.79
N LEU A 153 -13.91 -45.07 -19.61
CA LEU A 153 -14.94 -46.11 -19.65
C LEU A 153 -14.97 -46.85 -21.01
N GLU A 154 -14.76 -46.15 -22.12
CA GLU A 154 -14.60 -46.78 -23.44
C GLU A 154 -13.36 -47.69 -23.53
N LEU A 155 -12.24 -47.30 -22.92
CA LEU A 155 -11.02 -48.11 -22.92
C LEU A 155 -11.15 -49.32 -21.99
N GLU A 156 -11.76 -49.16 -20.82
CA GLU A 156 -12.09 -50.26 -19.89
C GLU A 156 -13.02 -51.28 -20.55
N ALA A 157 -14.08 -50.83 -21.25
CA ALA A 157 -14.96 -51.72 -22.01
C ALA A 157 -14.23 -52.48 -23.14
N ARG A 158 -13.29 -51.83 -23.83
CA ARG A 158 -12.44 -52.48 -24.86
C ARG A 158 -11.45 -53.47 -24.28
N ILE A 159 -10.94 -53.23 -23.06
CA ILE A 159 -10.08 -54.19 -22.34
C ILE A 159 -10.91 -55.43 -21.98
N VAL A 160 -12.10 -55.26 -21.41
CA VAL A 160 -13.00 -56.38 -21.07
C VAL A 160 -13.40 -57.20 -22.31
N ASP A 161 -13.67 -56.58 -23.45
CA ASP A 161 -13.89 -57.27 -24.74
C ASP A 161 -12.67 -58.10 -25.19
N LYS A 162 -11.45 -57.57 -25.00
CA LYS A 162 -10.20 -58.26 -25.34
C LYS A 162 -9.91 -59.41 -24.38
N ASP A 163 -10.14 -59.24 -23.08
CA ASP A 163 -9.99 -60.30 -22.08
C ASP A 163 -10.98 -61.43 -22.32
N GLN A 164 -12.24 -61.13 -22.68
CA GLN A 164 -13.21 -62.14 -23.11
C GLN A 164 -12.77 -62.86 -24.40
N THR A 165 -12.23 -62.13 -25.38
CA THR A 165 -11.67 -62.72 -26.62
C THR A 165 -10.52 -63.68 -26.30
N ILE A 166 -9.59 -63.27 -25.41
CA ILE A 166 -8.44 -64.09 -24.98
C ILE A 166 -8.91 -65.33 -24.22
N ALA A 167 -9.90 -65.21 -23.33
CA ALA A 167 -10.47 -66.33 -22.60
C ALA A 167 -11.14 -67.35 -23.55
N GLN A 168 -11.88 -66.89 -24.55
CA GLN A 168 -12.47 -67.77 -25.59
C GLN A 168 -11.39 -68.48 -26.42
N GLN A 169 -10.33 -67.78 -26.82
CA GLN A 169 -9.20 -68.37 -27.53
C GLN A 169 -8.44 -69.40 -26.68
N ALA A 170 -8.23 -69.13 -25.39
CA ALA A 170 -7.63 -70.07 -24.45
C ALA A 170 -8.49 -71.34 -24.28
N GLN A 171 -9.81 -71.20 -24.10
CA GLN A 171 -10.74 -72.34 -24.01
C GLN A 171 -10.75 -73.18 -25.30
N HIS A 172 -10.68 -72.54 -26.47
CA HIS A 172 -10.59 -73.25 -27.76
C HIS A 172 -9.24 -73.97 -27.93
N MET A 173 -8.14 -73.35 -27.51
CA MET A 173 -6.81 -73.97 -27.50
C MET A 173 -6.77 -75.18 -26.56
N GLU A 174 -7.32 -75.08 -25.35
CA GLU A 174 -7.46 -76.26 -24.48
C GLU A 174 -8.37 -77.33 -25.09
N GLY A 175 -9.44 -76.95 -25.79
CA GLY A 175 -10.32 -77.87 -26.52
C GLY A 175 -9.54 -78.71 -27.53
N THR A 176 -8.85 -78.04 -28.45
CA THR A 176 -8.04 -78.69 -29.50
C THR A 176 -6.85 -79.47 -28.93
N LEU A 177 -6.24 -79.03 -27.83
CA LEU A 177 -5.21 -79.81 -27.10
C LEU A 177 -5.80 -81.06 -26.43
N ARG A 178 -7.01 -80.99 -25.86
CA ARG A 178 -7.72 -82.16 -25.31
C ARG A 178 -8.10 -83.16 -26.41
N GLU A 179 -8.58 -82.68 -27.55
CA GLU A 179 -8.88 -83.51 -28.73
C GLU A 179 -7.61 -84.18 -29.28
N ALA A 180 -6.54 -83.41 -29.51
CA ALA A 180 -5.25 -83.94 -29.97
C ALA A 180 -4.66 -84.97 -28.99
N ARG A 181 -4.83 -84.77 -27.68
CA ARG A 181 -4.43 -85.74 -26.66
C ARG A 181 -5.25 -87.03 -26.76
N VAL A 182 -6.57 -86.97 -26.92
CA VAL A 182 -7.41 -88.17 -27.10
C VAL A 182 -7.03 -88.94 -28.37
N VAL A 183 -6.74 -88.23 -29.48
CA VAL A 183 -6.23 -88.84 -30.72
C VAL A 183 -4.87 -89.50 -30.50
N TYR A 184 -3.95 -88.85 -29.77
CA TYR A 184 -2.66 -89.43 -29.42
C TYR A 184 -2.79 -90.67 -28.54
N GLU A 185 -3.60 -90.64 -27.49
CA GLU A 185 -3.83 -91.77 -26.58
C GLU A 185 -4.49 -92.95 -27.32
N ALA A 186 -5.43 -92.68 -28.24
CA ALA A 186 -6.02 -93.71 -29.10
C ALA A 186 -5.02 -94.32 -30.09
N ALA A 187 -4.18 -93.49 -30.73
CA ALA A 187 -3.11 -93.96 -31.63
C ALA A 187 -2.04 -94.76 -30.87
N GLN A 188 -1.69 -94.34 -29.66
CA GLN A 188 -0.77 -95.07 -28.77
C GLN A 188 -1.37 -96.42 -28.36
N ALA A 189 -2.66 -96.47 -28.01
CA ALA A 189 -3.36 -97.71 -27.70
C ALA A 189 -3.36 -98.68 -28.90
N ALA A 190 -3.71 -98.19 -30.10
CA ALA A 190 -3.68 -98.97 -31.34
C ALA A 190 -2.27 -99.52 -31.63
N TRP A 191 -1.24 -98.70 -31.53
CA TRP A 191 0.16 -99.13 -31.68
C TRP A 191 0.57 -100.17 -30.63
N THR A 192 0.15 -100.02 -29.36
CA THR A 192 0.43 -101.05 -28.35
C THR A 192 -0.27 -102.38 -28.64
N LEU A 193 -1.50 -102.35 -29.17
CA LEU A 193 -2.26 -103.53 -29.56
C LEU A 193 -1.60 -104.25 -30.76
N GLU A 194 -1.22 -103.49 -31.79
CA GLU A 194 -0.48 -103.98 -32.95
C GLU A 194 0.86 -104.59 -32.53
N ARG A 195 1.63 -103.90 -31.67
CA ARG A 195 2.89 -104.42 -31.11
C ARG A 195 2.68 -105.71 -30.33
N THR A 196 1.62 -105.83 -29.52
CA THR A 196 1.32 -107.11 -28.83
C THR A 196 0.89 -108.20 -29.82
N SER A 197 0.13 -107.87 -30.86
CA SER A 197 -0.25 -108.82 -31.92
C SER A 197 1.00 -109.36 -32.61
N LEU A 198 1.91 -108.49 -33.07
CA LEU A 198 3.18 -108.86 -33.70
C LEU A 198 4.07 -109.70 -32.77
N LEU A 199 4.15 -109.37 -31.47
CA LEU A 199 4.87 -110.17 -30.49
C LEU A 199 4.25 -111.58 -30.31
N THR A 200 2.91 -111.69 -30.28
CA THR A 200 2.24 -113.01 -30.22
C THR A 200 2.37 -113.81 -31.51
N GLN A 201 2.34 -113.16 -32.67
CA GLN A 201 2.62 -113.81 -33.96
C GLN A 201 4.07 -114.33 -34.00
N HIS A 202 5.04 -113.54 -33.54
CA HIS A 202 6.44 -113.96 -33.41
C HIS A 202 6.59 -115.12 -32.40
N SER A 203 5.92 -115.10 -31.25
CA SER A 203 6.02 -116.22 -30.30
C SER A 203 5.37 -117.51 -30.84
N VAL A 204 4.26 -117.40 -31.58
CA VAL A 204 3.62 -118.54 -32.26
C VAL A 204 4.49 -119.07 -33.39
N GLN A 205 5.11 -118.21 -34.19
CA GLN A 205 6.06 -118.62 -35.25
C GLN A 205 7.33 -119.25 -34.66
N SER A 206 7.88 -118.70 -33.56
CA SER A 206 9.01 -119.30 -32.85
C SER A 206 8.63 -120.67 -32.30
N ALA A 207 7.50 -120.80 -31.61
CA ALA A 207 7.03 -122.08 -31.07
C ALA A 207 6.75 -123.12 -32.18
N ALA A 208 6.20 -122.70 -33.32
CA ALA A 208 6.00 -123.58 -34.47
C ALA A 208 7.34 -124.00 -35.13
N GLY A 209 8.33 -123.10 -35.17
CA GLY A 209 9.70 -123.41 -35.58
C GLY A 209 10.42 -124.34 -34.61
N GLU A 210 10.20 -124.20 -33.31
CA GLU A 210 10.65 -125.13 -32.27
C GLU A 210 10.01 -126.52 -32.46
N LEU A 211 8.71 -126.57 -32.76
CA LEU A 211 7.96 -127.81 -32.98
C LEU A 211 8.38 -128.53 -34.25
N GLU A 212 8.59 -127.80 -35.36
CA GLU A 212 9.10 -128.40 -36.60
C GLU A 212 10.59 -128.77 -36.47
N ARG A 213 11.39 -128.04 -35.68
CA ARG A 213 12.75 -128.46 -35.29
C ARG A 213 12.70 -129.78 -34.49
N GLN A 214 11.86 -129.88 -33.46
CA GLN A 214 11.69 -131.12 -32.68
C GLN A 214 11.22 -132.28 -33.55
N ARG A 215 10.30 -132.03 -34.50
CA ARG A 215 9.85 -133.01 -35.47
C ARG A 215 10.95 -133.46 -36.44
N LEU A 216 11.83 -132.54 -36.85
CA LEU A 216 13.00 -132.86 -37.66
C LEU A 216 14.06 -133.60 -36.85
N GLU A 217 14.25 -133.28 -35.57
CA GLU A 217 15.11 -134.02 -34.64
C GLU A 217 14.56 -135.44 -34.39
N GLU A 218 13.24 -135.62 -34.19
CA GLU A 218 12.60 -136.94 -34.15
C GLU A 218 12.73 -137.70 -35.49
N LEU A 219 12.68 -137.01 -36.63
CA LEU A 219 12.86 -137.61 -37.95
C LEU A 219 14.31 -138.04 -38.16
N VAL A 220 15.29 -137.26 -37.70
CA VAL A 220 16.72 -137.61 -37.69
C VAL A 220 16.94 -138.81 -36.77
N VAL A 221 16.42 -138.80 -35.54
CA VAL A 221 16.51 -139.96 -34.63
C VAL A 221 15.85 -141.20 -35.22
N LYS A 222 14.72 -141.08 -35.94
CA LYS A 222 14.13 -142.20 -36.71
C LYS A 222 15.00 -142.64 -37.88
N MET A 223 15.66 -141.72 -38.59
CA MET A 223 16.63 -142.08 -39.64
C MET A 223 17.87 -142.76 -39.06
N GLU A 224 18.36 -142.34 -37.89
CA GLU A 224 19.47 -142.97 -37.17
C GLU A 224 19.09 -144.36 -36.64
N GLN A 225 17.86 -144.54 -36.14
CA GLN A 225 17.30 -145.84 -35.77
C GLN A 225 17.12 -146.77 -36.98
N ASN A 226 16.60 -146.25 -38.10
CA ASN A 226 16.49 -147.00 -39.35
C ASN A 226 17.87 -147.32 -39.96
N LEU A 227 18.86 -146.45 -39.79
CA LEU A 227 20.26 -146.70 -40.17
C LEU A 227 20.90 -147.73 -39.24
N HIS A 228 20.57 -147.77 -37.94
CA HIS A 228 21.00 -148.84 -37.04
C HIS A 228 20.36 -150.19 -37.38
N ALA A 229 19.05 -150.22 -37.69
CA ALA A 229 18.38 -151.43 -38.15
C ALA A 229 19.01 -151.94 -39.47
N SER A 230 19.15 -151.05 -40.45
CA SER A 230 19.79 -151.36 -41.74
C SER A 230 21.26 -151.78 -41.59
N ALA A 231 22.02 -151.18 -40.66
CA ALA A 231 23.40 -151.57 -40.37
C ALA A 231 23.54 -152.94 -39.68
N VAL A 232 22.49 -153.43 -38.99
CA VAL A 232 22.45 -154.77 -38.41
C VAL A 232 21.98 -155.81 -39.44
N GLU A 233 21.00 -155.50 -40.28
CA GLU A 233 20.51 -156.42 -41.33
C GLU A 233 21.48 -156.55 -42.52
N SER A 234 22.30 -155.53 -42.79
CA SER A 234 23.26 -155.50 -43.91
C SER A 234 24.54 -156.35 -43.70
N GLN A 235 24.64 -157.13 -42.61
CA GLN A 235 25.78 -158.04 -42.38
C GLN A 235 25.46 -159.54 -42.53
N GLU A 236 24.20 -159.95 -42.71
CA GLU A 236 23.85 -161.37 -42.92
C GLU A 236 23.35 -161.72 -44.35
N PHE A 237 22.91 -160.74 -45.15
CA PHE A 237 22.40 -160.97 -46.52
C PHE A 237 23.49 -161.03 -47.63
N ALA A 238 24.69 -161.51 -47.29
CA ALA A 238 25.78 -161.75 -48.25
C ALA A 238 25.89 -163.21 -48.75
N ALA A 239 24.98 -164.11 -48.34
CA ALA A 239 24.92 -165.49 -48.82
C ALA A 239 23.48 -166.05 -48.82
N LYS A 240 23.19 -166.95 -49.78
CA LYS A 240 21.92 -167.68 -50.00
C LYS A 240 20.80 -166.92 -50.73
N ALA A 241 20.99 -166.67 -52.03
CA ALA A 241 19.90 -166.48 -53.00
C ALA A 241 20.20 -167.21 -54.33
N ALA A 242 20.77 -168.42 -54.25
CA ALA A 242 21.02 -169.29 -55.39
C ALA A 242 20.66 -170.75 -55.02
N GLU A 243 20.02 -171.45 -55.95
CA GLU A 243 19.63 -172.88 -55.94
C GLU A 243 18.74 -173.41 -54.80
N SER A 244 17.42 -173.33 -55.05
CA SER A 244 16.51 -174.49 -54.95
C SER A 244 15.46 -174.35 -56.07
N ASP A 245 15.17 -175.32 -56.93
CA ASP A 245 15.42 -176.76 -56.87
C ASP A 245 15.97 -177.33 -58.20
N ALA A 246 17.05 -178.09 -58.13
CA ALA A 246 17.40 -179.08 -59.14
C ALA A 246 16.88 -180.46 -58.72
N ARG A 247 15.69 -180.87 -59.19
CA ARG A 247 15.13 -182.21 -58.91
C ARG A 247 14.69 -183.02 -60.14
N TRP A 248 15.73 -183.52 -60.82
CA TRP A 248 15.80 -184.86 -61.43
C TRP A 248 15.00 -185.16 -62.72
N ARG A 249 15.57 -185.86 -63.72
CA ARG A 249 16.98 -186.33 -63.92
C ARG A 249 17.19 -186.84 -65.35
N ASP A 250 18.42 -187.27 -65.62
CA ASP A 250 18.82 -188.02 -66.81
C ASP A 250 18.07 -189.35 -66.97
N VAL A 251 17.79 -189.73 -68.23
CA VAL A 251 18.46 -190.90 -68.87
C VAL A 251 18.77 -190.57 -70.34
N THR A 252 19.89 -189.89 -70.54
CA THR A 252 21.03 -190.41 -71.33
C THR A 252 20.74 -191.35 -72.52
N HIS A 253 20.78 -190.78 -73.73
CA HIS A 253 21.60 -191.24 -74.86
C HIS A 253 21.35 -192.63 -75.50
N MET A 254 20.76 -192.64 -76.71
CA MET A 254 21.37 -193.19 -77.93
C MET A 254 20.56 -192.85 -79.20
N MET A 255 21.20 -192.94 -80.38
CA MET A 255 20.64 -192.81 -81.75
C MET A 255 19.97 -191.45 -82.04
N GLU A 256 20.71 -190.39 -82.41
CA GLU A 256 21.46 -190.17 -83.67
C GLU A 256 20.62 -189.95 -84.94
N CYS A 257 20.88 -188.80 -85.57
CA CYS A 257 20.97 -188.59 -87.02
C CYS A 257 19.75 -188.89 -87.92
N GLN A 258 18.90 -187.86 -88.13
CA GLN A 258 18.82 -187.16 -89.44
C GLN A 258 18.08 -185.81 -89.35
N ALA A 259 18.09 -185.05 -90.45
CA ALA A 259 17.35 -183.79 -90.69
C ALA A 259 17.75 -182.53 -89.87
N THR A 260 18.89 -181.94 -90.22
CA THR A 260 19.29 -180.57 -89.84
C THR A 260 18.36 -179.50 -90.44
N SER A 261 17.28 -179.15 -89.75
CA SER A 261 16.32 -178.11 -90.23
C SER A 261 15.64 -177.24 -89.15
N VAL A 262 15.88 -177.49 -87.86
CA VAL A 262 15.09 -176.87 -86.76
C VAL A 262 15.91 -175.92 -85.87
N THR A 263 17.23 -176.13 -85.75
CA THR A 263 18.11 -175.38 -84.82
C THR A 263 18.21 -173.88 -85.13
N GLU A 264 18.18 -173.47 -86.41
CA GLU A 264 18.23 -172.05 -86.79
C GLU A 264 17.01 -171.25 -86.32
N ALA A 265 15.83 -171.87 -86.26
CA ALA A 265 14.61 -171.22 -85.81
C ALA A 265 14.68 -170.90 -84.30
N GLN A 266 15.27 -171.80 -83.53
CA GLN A 266 15.31 -171.70 -82.07
C GLN A 266 16.34 -170.69 -81.58
N VAL A 267 17.46 -170.51 -82.30
CA VAL A 267 18.42 -169.40 -82.06
C VAL A 267 17.80 -168.04 -82.37
N LYS A 268 17.08 -167.91 -83.50
CA LYS A 268 16.38 -166.67 -83.87
C LYS A 268 15.32 -166.28 -82.82
N LEU A 269 14.59 -167.25 -82.27
CA LEU A 269 13.55 -166.98 -81.26
C LEU A 269 14.16 -166.44 -79.95
N HIS A 270 15.28 -167.01 -79.47
CA HIS A 270 16.00 -166.46 -78.31
C HIS A 270 16.59 -165.06 -78.59
N GLN A 271 17.11 -164.81 -79.79
CA GLN A 271 17.58 -163.46 -80.16
C GLN A 271 16.44 -162.44 -80.17
N MET A 272 15.26 -162.79 -80.69
CA MET A 272 14.09 -161.92 -80.63
C MET A 272 13.61 -161.68 -79.19
N GLN A 273 13.66 -162.69 -78.33
CA GLN A 273 13.25 -162.56 -76.93
C GLN A 273 14.19 -161.63 -76.15
N ALA A 274 15.51 -161.77 -76.31
CA ALA A 274 16.48 -160.84 -75.74
C ALA A 274 16.35 -159.41 -76.27
N GLN A 275 15.97 -159.23 -77.55
CA GLN A 275 15.66 -157.91 -78.12
C GLN A 275 14.38 -157.29 -77.52
N VAL A 276 13.36 -158.10 -77.21
CA VAL A 276 12.14 -157.64 -76.52
C VAL A 276 12.45 -157.23 -75.08
N GLU A 277 13.25 -158.00 -74.35
CA GLU A 277 13.67 -157.67 -72.97
C GLU A 277 14.50 -156.38 -72.94
N LEU A 278 15.45 -156.22 -73.88
CA LEU A 278 16.21 -154.97 -74.04
C LEU A 278 15.28 -153.78 -74.34
N ALA A 279 14.32 -153.94 -75.27
CA ALA A 279 13.36 -152.89 -75.61
C ALA A 279 12.40 -152.55 -74.46
N GLN A 280 12.05 -153.50 -73.61
CA GLN A 280 11.25 -153.27 -72.40
C GLN A 280 12.05 -152.50 -71.33
N ALA A 281 13.32 -152.85 -71.12
CA ALA A 281 14.20 -152.09 -70.23
C ALA A 281 14.46 -150.66 -70.74
N GLU A 282 14.66 -150.49 -72.04
CA GLU A 282 14.78 -149.19 -72.71
C GLU A 282 13.50 -148.35 -72.55
N ALA A 283 12.33 -148.95 -72.78
CA ALA A 283 11.04 -148.28 -72.59
C ALA A 283 10.78 -147.90 -71.13
N ALA A 284 11.13 -148.76 -70.16
CA ALA A 284 11.03 -148.47 -68.74
C ALA A 284 11.94 -147.30 -68.32
N ARG A 285 13.18 -147.27 -68.84
CA ARG A 285 14.13 -146.17 -68.65
C ARG A 285 13.59 -144.85 -69.22
N VAL A 286 13.05 -144.88 -70.44
CA VAL A 286 12.42 -143.70 -71.06
C VAL A 286 11.18 -143.25 -70.29
N ALA A 287 10.35 -144.17 -69.78
CA ALA A 287 9.18 -143.85 -68.97
C ALA A 287 9.57 -143.21 -67.62
N ALA A 288 10.61 -143.71 -66.95
CA ALA A 288 11.15 -143.15 -65.71
C ALA A 288 11.71 -141.74 -65.94
N ASN A 289 12.56 -141.54 -66.96
CA ASN A 289 13.08 -140.23 -67.33
C ASN A 289 11.94 -139.25 -67.65
N ALA A 290 10.94 -139.67 -68.45
CA ALA A 290 9.77 -138.86 -68.77
C ALA A 290 8.86 -138.58 -67.56
N GLN A 291 9.03 -139.26 -66.42
CA GLN A 291 8.34 -138.95 -65.18
C GLN A 291 9.13 -137.99 -64.28
N VAL A 292 10.47 -138.05 -64.30
CA VAL A 292 11.35 -137.02 -63.71
C VAL A 292 11.14 -135.68 -64.42
N GLU A 293 11.25 -135.64 -65.75
CA GLU A 293 11.02 -134.44 -66.56
C GLU A 293 9.64 -133.80 -66.31
N ARG A 294 8.60 -134.60 -66.07
CA ARG A 294 7.26 -134.08 -65.69
C ARG A 294 7.24 -133.47 -64.29
N ALA A 295 7.99 -134.03 -63.33
CA ALA A 295 8.09 -133.49 -61.99
C ALA A 295 8.89 -132.16 -62.00
N ASP A 296 9.99 -132.11 -62.74
CA ASP A 296 10.82 -130.90 -62.89
C ASP A 296 10.05 -129.78 -63.62
N VAL A 297 9.33 -130.11 -64.70
CA VAL A 297 8.41 -129.17 -65.37
C VAL A 297 7.27 -128.71 -64.44
N GLY A 298 6.79 -129.58 -63.53
CA GLY A 298 5.83 -129.22 -62.49
C GLY A 298 6.39 -128.20 -61.50
N ALA A 299 7.57 -128.46 -60.94
CA ALA A 299 8.27 -127.55 -60.02
C ALA A 299 8.55 -126.18 -60.68
N LEU A 300 8.98 -126.18 -61.95
CA LEU A 300 9.19 -124.96 -62.73
C LEU A 300 7.87 -124.21 -62.99
N GLN A 301 6.74 -124.89 -63.15
CA GLN A 301 5.43 -124.23 -63.27
C GLN A 301 4.99 -123.57 -61.96
N ASP A 302 5.21 -124.22 -60.82
CA ASP A 302 4.94 -123.64 -59.49
C ASP A 302 5.84 -122.43 -59.20
N ASP A 303 7.12 -122.48 -59.55
CA ASP A 303 8.02 -121.32 -59.40
C ASP A 303 7.63 -120.19 -60.36
N VAL A 304 7.26 -120.48 -61.62
CA VAL A 304 6.71 -119.48 -62.54
C VAL A 304 5.41 -118.86 -61.98
N ALA A 305 4.58 -119.61 -61.25
CA ALA A 305 3.41 -119.04 -60.57
C ALA A 305 3.81 -118.12 -59.41
N LYS A 306 4.75 -118.53 -58.55
CA LYS A 306 5.31 -117.70 -57.45
C LYS A 306 5.90 -116.39 -58.00
N TYR A 307 6.73 -116.46 -59.04
CA TYR A 307 7.33 -115.28 -59.66
C TYR A 307 6.31 -114.35 -60.33
N LYS A 308 5.24 -114.88 -60.94
CA LYS A 308 4.12 -114.07 -61.44
C LYS A 308 3.41 -113.31 -60.32
N HIS A 309 3.10 -113.97 -59.20
CA HIS A 309 2.47 -113.31 -58.06
C HIS A 309 3.37 -112.22 -57.44
N LEU A 310 4.67 -112.50 -57.31
CA LEU A 310 5.65 -111.50 -56.86
C LEU A 310 5.76 -110.31 -57.82
N ALA A 311 5.79 -110.55 -59.14
CA ALA A 311 5.81 -109.49 -60.14
C ALA A 311 4.57 -108.58 -60.03
N THR A 312 3.36 -109.15 -59.97
CA THR A 312 2.12 -108.37 -59.81
C THR A 312 2.05 -107.63 -58.46
N ALA A 313 2.65 -108.17 -57.40
CA ALA A 313 2.76 -107.45 -56.12
C ALA A 313 3.73 -106.25 -56.22
N LEU A 314 4.88 -106.42 -56.87
CA LEU A 314 5.84 -105.34 -57.13
C LEU A 314 5.27 -104.26 -58.05
N GLU A 315 4.48 -104.63 -59.06
CA GLU A 315 3.76 -103.68 -59.93
C GLU A 315 2.74 -102.84 -59.16
N LYS A 316 1.97 -103.46 -58.25
CA LYS A 316 1.04 -102.74 -57.36
C LYS A 316 1.79 -101.78 -56.42
N ASN A 317 2.86 -102.24 -55.78
CA ASN A 317 3.67 -101.40 -54.89
C ASN A 317 4.31 -100.23 -55.66
N LYS A 318 4.80 -100.48 -56.88
CA LYS A 318 5.30 -99.43 -57.79
C LYS A 318 4.21 -98.41 -58.14
N ALA A 319 2.98 -98.84 -58.39
CA ALA A 319 1.86 -97.94 -58.67
C ALA A 319 1.51 -97.06 -57.46
N LEU A 320 1.48 -97.63 -56.25
CA LEU A 320 1.25 -96.89 -55.00
C LEU A 320 2.35 -95.85 -54.75
N LEU A 321 3.62 -96.24 -54.80
CA LEU A 321 4.77 -95.33 -54.62
C LEU A 321 4.81 -94.20 -55.68
N LEU A 322 4.30 -94.45 -56.89
CA LEU A 322 4.16 -93.41 -57.92
C LEU A 322 3.05 -92.41 -57.60
N ALA A 323 1.93 -92.87 -57.00
CA ALA A 323 0.84 -92.01 -56.55
C ALA A 323 1.25 -91.17 -55.33
N GLU A 324 1.83 -91.79 -54.29
CA GLU A 324 2.37 -91.10 -53.11
C GLU A 324 3.38 -90.01 -53.50
N ARG A 325 4.30 -90.32 -54.43
CA ARG A 325 5.25 -89.37 -55.00
C ARG A 325 4.56 -88.14 -55.62
N ASP A 326 3.43 -88.34 -56.31
CA ASP A 326 2.74 -87.25 -57.00
C ASP A 326 1.84 -86.43 -56.08
N GLU A 327 1.25 -87.05 -55.04
CA GLU A 327 0.63 -86.34 -53.91
C GLU A 327 1.65 -85.49 -53.12
N LEU A 328 2.84 -86.04 -52.86
CA LEU A 328 3.94 -85.30 -52.23
C LEU A 328 4.41 -84.12 -53.10
N LYS A 329 4.52 -84.28 -54.43
CA LYS A 329 4.79 -83.15 -55.35
C LYS A 329 3.71 -82.07 -55.26
N GLN A 330 2.44 -82.45 -55.27
CA GLN A 330 1.32 -81.50 -55.17
C GLN A 330 1.35 -80.76 -53.82
N THR A 331 1.65 -81.47 -52.73
CA THR A 331 1.84 -80.88 -51.40
C THR A 331 3.01 -79.91 -51.35
N ILE A 332 4.15 -80.26 -51.96
CA ILE A 332 5.34 -79.38 -52.08
C ILE A 332 5.02 -78.13 -52.91
N ALA A 333 4.27 -78.26 -54.02
CA ALA A 333 3.85 -77.11 -54.83
C ALA A 333 2.96 -76.15 -54.02
N ILE A 334 1.93 -76.66 -53.33
CA ILE A 334 1.05 -75.87 -52.46
C ILE A 334 1.84 -75.19 -51.33
N ALA A 335 2.84 -75.87 -50.75
CA ALA A 335 3.71 -75.28 -49.73
C ALA A 335 4.62 -74.18 -50.33
N HIS A 336 5.17 -74.38 -51.53
CA HIS A 336 6.00 -73.41 -52.23
C HIS A 336 5.23 -72.13 -52.58
N ASP A 337 4.00 -72.26 -53.08
CA ASP A 337 3.13 -71.13 -53.39
C ASP A 337 2.76 -70.32 -52.13
N LYS A 338 2.46 -71.00 -51.01
CA LYS A 338 2.26 -70.34 -49.71
C LYS A 338 3.50 -69.59 -49.25
N VAL A 339 4.69 -70.18 -49.37
CA VAL A 339 5.96 -69.50 -49.04
C VAL A 339 6.19 -68.27 -49.93
N ASN A 340 5.92 -68.37 -51.23
CA ASN A 340 6.02 -67.24 -52.16
C ASN A 340 5.00 -66.13 -51.84
N GLN A 341 3.76 -66.49 -51.47
CA GLN A 341 2.73 -65.55 -51.04
C GLN A 341 3.15 -64.80 -49.76
N VAL A 342 3.64 -65.51 -48.74
CA VAL A 342 4.13 -64.91 -47.49
C VAL A 342 5.35 -64.01 -47.76
N LYS A 343 6.27 -64.42 -48.65
CA LYS A 343 7.42 -63.60 -49.07
C LYS A 343 6.99 -62.32 -49.80
N ALA A 344 5.96 -62.38 -50.64
CA ALA A 344 5.37 -61.21 -51.29
C ALA A 344 4.71 -60.26 -50.27
N GLN A 345 3.96 -60.81 -49.29
CA GLN A 345 3.37 -60.03 -48.19
C GLN A 345 4.45 -59.37 -47.31
N LEU A 346 5.50 -60.10 -46.95
CA LEU A 346 6.61 -59.60 -46.12
C LEU A 346 7.36 -58.46 -46.81
N THR A 347 7.70 -58.59 -48.10
CA THR A 347 8.34 -57.47 -48.84
C THR A 347 7.40 -56.28 -49.06
N GLY A 348 6.07 -56.51 -49.08
CA GLY A 348 5.05 -55.45 -49.08
C GLY A 348 4.80 -54.81 -47.71
N LEU A 349 5.15 -55.48 -46.61
CA LEU A 349 5.19 -54.90 -45.26
C LEU A 349 6.48 -54.09 -45.06
N GLN A 350 7.64 -54.64 -45.44
CA GLN A 350 8.92 -53.95 -45.37
C GLN A 350 8.87 -52.60 -46.11
N ARG A 351 8.44 -52.59 -47.37
CA ARG A 351 8.31 -51.34 -48.16
C ARG A 351 7.36 -50.30 -47.55
N ARG A 352 6.39 -50.72 -46.72
CA ARG A 352 5.51 -49.79 -45.97
C ARG A 352 6.18 -49.27 -44.70
N LEU A 353 6.94 -50.10 -43.99
CA LEU A 353 7.76 -49.68 -42.85
C LEU A 353 8.87 -48.71 -43.28
N ASP A 354 9.58 -49.01 -44.36
CA ASP A 354 10.63 -48.14 -44.90
C ASP A 354 10.07 -46.75 -45.26
N GLU A 355 8.87 -46.71 -45.85
CA GLU A 355 8.20 -45.48 -46.25
C GLU A 355 7.64 -44.70 -45.05
N GLN A 356 7.06 -45.38 -44.06
CA GLN A 356 6.66 -44.74 -42.80
C GLN A 356 7.87 -44.17 -42.03
N GLY A 357 9.03 -44.84 -42.11
CA GLY A 357 10.31 -44.33 -41.60
C GLY A 357 10.69 -43.00 -42.24
N ARG A 358 10.79 -42.95 -43.57
CA ARG A 358 11.10 -41.70 -44.32
C ARG A 358 10.11 -40.57 -44.02
N GLN A 359 8.82 -40.90 -43.91
CA GLN A 359 7.78 -39.90 -43.59
C GLN A 359 7.94 -39.37 -42.16
N MET A 360 8.28 -40.22 -41.19
CA MET A 360 8.58 -39.81 -39.82
C MET A 360 9.85 -38.93 -39.76
N GLU A 361 10.92 -39.31 -40.46
CA GLU A 361 12.16 -38.52 -40.57
C GLU A 361 11.91 -37.14 -41.19
N ALA A 362 11.10 -37.06 -42.25
CA ALA A 362 10.74 -35.80 -42.90
C ALA A 362 9.88 -34.89 -42.01
N VAL A 363 8.94 -35.46 -41.26
CA VAL A 363 8.14 -34.71 -40.26
C VAL A 363 9.03 -34.24 -39.10
N GLN A 364 9.97 -35.08 -38.64
CA GLN A 364 10.92 -34.70 -37.59
C GLN A 364 11.88 -33.59 -38.05
N ALA A 365 12.38 -33.66 -39.29
CA ALA A 365 13.23 -32.63 -39.88
C ALA A 365 12.51 -31.28 -40.03
N THR A 366 11.27 -31.29 -40.52
CA THR A 366 10.46 -30.06 -40.64
C THR A 366 10.08 -29.48 -39.27
N HIS A 367 9.74 -30.33 -38.29
CA HIS A 367 9.52 -29.89 -36.90
C HIS A 367 10.77 -29.27 -36.27
N ASN A 368 11.94 -29.91 -36.42
CA ASN A 368 13.21 -29.38 -35.92
C ASN A 368 13.56 -28.02 -36.55
N SER A 369 13.30 -27.85 -37.86
CA SER A 369 13.47 -26.58 -38.56
C SER A 369 12.53 -25.49 -38.02
N ALA A 370 11.25 -25.79 -37.84
CA ALA A 370 10.28 -24.86 -37.25
C ALA A 370 10.68 -24.45 -35.82
N MET A 371 11.12 -25.41 -34.99
CA MET A 371 11.60 -25.14 -33.62
C MET A 371 12.91 -24.33 -33.59
N ALA A 372 13.77 -24.44 -34.60
CA ALA A 372 14.95 -23.59 -34.75
C ALA A 372 14.57 -22.15 -35.14
N ASN A 373 13.64 -21.99 -36.08
CA ASN A 373 13.14 -20.69 -36.51
C ASN A 373 12.45 -19.94 -35.37
N LEU A 374 11.54 -20.58 -34.63
CA LEU A 374 10.87 -20.00 -33.47
C LEU A 374 11.88 -19.55 -32.39
N LYS A 375 12.93 -20.35 -32.11
CA LYS A 375 14.00 -19.94 -31.20
C LYS A 375 14.75 -18.70 -31.69
N ALA A 376 15.00 -18.59 -32.99
CA ALA A 376 15.64 -17.42 -33.59
C ALA A 376 14.73 -16.17 -33.58
N GLU A 377 13.41 -16.34 -33.71
CA GLU A 377 12.43 -15.25 -33.63
C GLU A 377 12.30 -14.74 -32.18
N CYS A 378 12.09 -15.62 -31.20
CA CYS A 378 12.09 -15.25 -29.79
C CYS A 378 13.42 -14.57 -29.37
N ALA A 379 14.55 -14.99 -29.91
CA ALA A 379 15.84 -14.34 -29.67
C ALA A 379 15.91 -12.91 -30.24
N LYS A 380 15.33 -12.66 -31.43
CA LYS A 380 15.20 -11.31 -32.01
C LYS A 380 14.27 -10.43 -31.18
N GLU A 381 13.11 -10.95 -30.76
CA GLU A 381 12.16 -10.20 -29.92
C GLU A 381 12.76 -9.83 -28.56
N VAL A 382 13.45 -10.77 -27.90
CA VAL A 382 14.16 -10.50 -26.63
C VAL A 382 15.28 -9.48 -26.83
N ALA A 383 15.98 -9.49 -27.97
CA ALA A 383 16.97 -8.47 -28.30
C ALA A 383 16.33 -7.09 -28.54
N ALA A 384 15.21 -7.02 -29.27
CA ALA A 384 14.46 -5.79 -29.53
C ALA A 384 13.88 -5.19 -28.24
N LEU A 385 13.28 -6.01 -27.37
CA LEU A 385 12.76 -5.58 -26.06
C LEU A 385 13.89 -5.09 -25.14
N LYS A 386 15.06 -5.73 -25.14
CA LYS A 386 16.25 -5.24 -24.41
C LYS A 386 16.72 -3.88 -24.96
N ALA A 387 16.81 -3.73 -26.28
CA ALA A 387 17.21 -2.48 -26.91
C ALA A 387 16.22 -1.34 -26.60
N TRP A 388 14.91 -1.63 -26.68
CA TRP A 388 13.86 -0.66 -26.34
C TRP A 388 13.88 -0.28 -24.85
N ASN A 389 14.04 -1.25 -23.95
CA ASN A 389 14.18 -0.97 -22.51
C ASN A 389 15.41 -0.09 -22.21
N VAL A 390 16.56 -0.34 -22.84
CA VAL A 390 17.75 0.51 -22.70
C VAL A 390 17.53 1.91 -23.28
N GLN A 391 16.90 2.02 -24.45
CA GLN A 391 16.59 3.32 -25.07
C GLN A 391 15.60 4.13 -24.21
N SER A 392 14.56 3.47 -23.68
CA SER A 392 13.57 4.06 -22.78
C SER A 392 14.23 4.53 -21.48
N ALA A 393 14.99 3.66 -20.81
CA ALA A 393 15.74 4.00 -19.60
C ALA A 393 16.68 5.19 -19.81
N ASN A 394 17.50 5.17 -20.86
CA ASN A 394 18.38 6.28 -21.21
C ASN A 394 17.60 7.58 -21.44
N SER A 395 16.46 7.53 -22.15
CA SER A 395 15.63 8.72 -22.38
C SER A 395 15.03 9.28 -21.09
N THR A 396 14.64 8.43 -20.14
CA THR A 396 14.17 8.87 -18.81
C THR A 396 15.31 9.42 -17.96
N THR A 397 16.50 8.83 -17.99
CA THR A 397 17.69 9.34 -17.29
C THR A 397 18.03 10.73 -17.80
N THR A 398 18.14 10.94 -19.12
CA THR A 398 18.45 12.26 -19.70
C THR A 398 17.35 13.29 -19.43
N ALA A 399 16.08 12.89 -19.37
CA ALA A 399 15.00 13.79 -18.96
C ALA A 399 15.13 14.22 -17.48
N PHE A 400 15.47 13.30 -16.57
CA PHE A 400 15.72 13.63 -15.18
C PHE A 400 17.01 14.45 -14.98
N GLU A 401 18.09 14.15 -15.71
CA GLU A 401 19.33 14.94 -15.71
C GLU A 401 19.06 16.40 -16.13
N GLN A 402 18.26 16.61 -17.18
CA GLN A 402 17.82 17.95 -17.61
C GLN A 402 16.96 18.65 -16.54
N GLN A 403 16.04 17.93 -15.90
CA GLN A 403 15.20 18.50 -14.84
C GLN A 403 16.00 18.84 -13.58
N VAL A 404 16.99 18.03 -13.20
CA VAL A 404 17.93 18.33 -12.11
C VAL A 404 18.76 19.56 -12.44
N ALA A 405 19.34 19.65 -13.65
CA ALA A 405 20.12 20.82 -14.07
C ALA A 405 19.29 22.11 -14.06
N GLN A 406 18.02 22.07 -14.49
CA GLN A 406 17.09 23.20 -14.40
C GLN A 406 16.85 23.64 -12.95
N LEU A 407 16.62 22.69 -12.04
CA LEU A 407 16.42 22.97 -10.61
C LEU A 407 17.70 23.49 -9.94
N GLU A 408 18.88 23.01 -10.34
CA GLU A 408 20.17 23.52 -9.84
C GLU A 408 20.44 24.96 -10.31
N ASP A 409 20.12 25.28 -11.57
CA ASP A 409 20.18 26.65 -12.11
C ASP A 409 19.17 27.58 -11.43
N GLU A 410 17.94 27.13 -11.18
CA GLU A 410 16.92 27.91 -10.46
C GLU A 410 17.29 28.13 -8.99
N VAL A 411 17.82 27.11 -8.30
CA VAL A 411 18.37 27.25 -6.95
C VAL A 411 19.61 28.15 -6.92
N ARG A 412 20.42 28.19 -7.99
CA ARG A 412 21.54 29.15 -8.11
C ARG A 412 21.01 30.57 -8.25
N ARG A 413 20.08 30.80 -9.17
CA ARG A 413 19.39 32.09 -9.33
C ARG A 413 18.74 32.57 -8.03
N LEU A 414 18.04 31.71 -7.29
CA LEU A 414 17.41 32.08 -6.01
C LEU A 414 18.41 32.36 -4.87
N LYS A 415 19.66 31.89 -4.99
CA LYS A 415 20.75 32.27 -4.05
C LYS A 415 21.40 33.60 -4.41
N GLU A 416 21.40 33.94 -5.71
CA GLU A 416 21.94 35.16 -6.31
C GLU A 416 20.89 36.29 -6.40
N ASP A 417 19.61 35.98 -6.15
CA ASP A 417 18.51 36.94 -6.17
C ASP A 417 18.70 38.04 -5.11
N ASP A 418 18.69 39.29 -5.56
CA ASP A 418 18.86 40.49 -4.73
C ASP A 418 17.89 40.51 -3.53
N THR A 419 16.68 39.94 -3.65
CA THR A 419 15.73 39.88 -2.53
C THR A 419 16.20 38.94 -1.42
N VAL A 420 16.79 37.79 -1.77
CA VAL A 420 17.35 36.82 -0.81
C VAL A 420 18.65 37.33 -0.21
N VAL A 421 19.46 38.06 -0.98
CA VAL A 421 20.65 38.78 -0.48
C VAL A 421 20.23 39.88 0.50
N GLN A 422 19.26 40.73 0.14
CA GLN A 422 18.73 41.78 0.99
C GLN A 422 18.08 41.24 2.28
N LEU A 423 17.34 40.12 2.21
CA LEU A 423 16.78 39.47 3.40
C LEU A 423 17.87 38.99 4.37
N LYS A 424 18.96 38.41 3.88
CA LYS A 424 20.14 38.09 4.71
C LYS A 424 20.79 39.35 5.29
N GLN A 425 20.91 40.41 4.50
CA GLN A 425 21.43 41.70 4.95
C GLN A 425 20.57 42.29 6.09
N MET A 426 19.23 42.23 5.96
CA MET A 426 18.28 42.68 6.98
C MET A 426 18.31 41.82 8.24
N LEU A 427 18.51 40.49 8.11
CA LEU A 427 18.68 39.60 9.26
C LEU A 427 19.90 40.02 10.10
N VAL A 428 21.06 40.23 9.48
CA VAL A 428 22.28 40.70 10.16
C VAL A 428 22.09 42.08 10.80
N VAL A 429 21.32 42.97 10.17
CA VAL A 429 20.96 44.27 10.76
C VAL A 429 19.99 44.12 11.95
N ALA A 430 19.08 43.15 11.92
CA ALA A 430 18.18 42.85 13.03
C ALA A 430 18.92 42.22 14.22
N GLU A 431 19.81 41.26 13.98
CA GLU A 431 20.71 40.65 14.97
C GLU A 431 21.62 41.70 15.62
N LYS A 432 22.17 42.64 14.83
CA LYS A 432 22.93 43.76 15.39
C LYS A 432 22.06 44.65 16.29
N ARG A 433 20.82 44.95 15.90
CA ARG A 433 19.88 45.76 16.71
C ARG A 433 19.45 45.07 18.00
N THR A 434 19.28 43.75 18.02
CA THR A 434 18.98 43.04 19.28
C THR A 434 20.18 43.04 20.23
N ILE A 435 21.40 42.87 19.72
CA ILE A 435 22.64 43.02 20.51
C ILE A 435 22.80 44.44 21.07
N GLU A 436 22.43 45.47 20.29
CA GLU A 436 22.43 46.87 20.75
C GLU A 436 21.34 47.14 21.81
N ALA A 437 20.15 46.55 21.66
CA ALA A 437 19.07 46.64 22.64
C ALA A 437 19.41 45.91 23.96
N ASP A 438 20.03 44.73 23.92
CA ASP A 438 20.47 44.01 25.12
C ASP A 438 21.58 44.76 25.86
N LYS A 439 22.49 45.44 25.14
CA LYS A 439 23.48 46.34 25.77
C LYS A 439 22.81 47.51 26.49
N ALA A 440 21.89 48.21 25.82
CA ALA A 440 21.12 49.29 26.45
C ALA A 440 20.31 48.81 27.67
N LEU A 441 19.78 47.57 27.62
CA LEU A 441 19.08 46.94 28.75
C LEU A 441 20.03 46.62 29.93
N GLN A 442 21.27 46.22 29.66
CA GLN A 442 22.28 46.01 30.72
C GLN A 442 22.79 47.34 31.30
N GLU A 443 22.97 48.37 30.49
CA GLU A 443 23.32 49.73 30.94
C GLU A 443 22.18 50.34 31.80
N ALA A 444 20.92 50.12 31.43
CA ALA A 444 19.76 50.48 32.25
C ALA A 444 19.70 49.70 33.59
N LYS A 445 20.09 48.42 33.61
CA LYS A 445 20.20 47.63 34.86
C LYS A 445 21.33 48.14 35.75
N GLY A 446 22.51 48.40 35.17
CA GLY A 446 23.67 48.91 35.89
C GLY A 446 23.45 50.32 36.48
N THR A 447 22.80 51.21 35.74
CA THR A 447 22.43 52.54 36.26
C THR A 447 21.37 52.47 37.37
N CYS A 448 20.39 51.56 37.28
CA CYS A 448 19.47 51.28 38.39
C CYS A 448 20.18 50.70 39.63
N GLN A 449 21.19 49.84 39.45
CA GLN A 449 22.02 49.36 40.57
C GLN A 449 22.86 50.50 41.18
N SER A 450 23.46 51.37 40.38
CA SER A 450 24.18 52.55 40.89
C SER A 450 23.26 53.47 41.72
N TYR A 451 22.02 53.69 41.27
CA TYR A 451 21.02 54.45 42.04
C TYR A 451 20.65 53.78 43.37
N MET A 452 20.51 52.45 43.38
CA MET A 452 20.26 51.67 44.61
C MET A 452 21.44 51.76 45.59
N GLU A 453 22.68 51.70 45.10
CA GLU A 453 23.88 51.89 45.92
C GLU A 453 24.00 53.33 46.45
N GLU A 454 23.72 54.35 45.63
CA GLU A 454 23.73 55.75 46.08
C GLU A 454 22.68 55.99 47.18
N LEU A 455 21.50 55.39 47.07
CA LEU A 455 20.47 55.42 48.11
C LEU A 455 20.97 54.77 49.43
N GLN A 456 21.77 53.71 49.34
CA GLN A 456 22.40 53.07 50.51
C GLN A 456 23.57 53.90 51.08
N ARG A 457 24.40 54.53 50.23
CA ARG A 457 25.49 55.42 50.68
C ARG A 457 24.93 56.68 51.36
N ALA A 458 23.85 57.27 50.85
CA ALA A 458 23.14 58.37 51.50
C ALA A 458 22.61 57.98 52.90
N LYS A 459 22.11 56.74 53.05
CA LYS A 459 21.66 56.19 54.35
C LYS A 459 22.80 56.01 55.36
N LEU A 460 24.03 55.78 54.90
CA LEU A 460 25.23 55.66 55.75
C LEU A 460 25.87 57.02 56.10
N SER A 461 25.69 58.05 55.27
CA SER A 461 26.17 59.41 55.55
C SER A 461 25.44 60.09 56.74
N SER A 462 24.26 59.61 57.12
CA SER A 462 23.40 60.17 58.19
C SER A 462 23.83 59.76 59.62
N HIS A 463 25.12 59.51 59.84
CA HIS A 463 25.60 58.81 61.03
C HIS A 463 26.64 59.57 61.88
N GLN A 464 26.87 60.86 61.61
CA GLN A 464 27.72 61.73 62.44
C GLN A 464 26.95 62.70 63.36
N ASP A 465 25.69 63.06 63.07
CA ASP A 465 24.88 63.93 63.95
C ASP A 465 24.16 63.19 65.11
N LYS A 466 24.76 62.09 65.60
CA LYS A 466 24.22 61.26 66.69
C LYS A 466 24.61 61.74 68.09
N SER A 467 24.45 63.03 68.35
CA SER A 467 24.57 63.65 69.68
C SER A 467 23.30 64.36 70.17
N ALA A 468 22.33 64.65 69.28
CA ALA A 468 21.09 65.35 69.62
C ALA A 468 19.85 64.44 69.79
N ALA A 469 19.87 63.21 69.28
CA ALA A 469 18.68 62.35 69.18
C ALA A 469 18.13 61.84 70.52
N THR A 470 19.01 61.52 71.47
CA THR A 470 18.66 60.88 72.76
C THR A 470 17.77 61.74 73.66
N ALA A 471 17.71 63.06 73.41
CA ALA A 471 16.83 64.00 74.12
C ALA A 471 15.41 64.10 73.52
N LEU A 472 15.20 63.59 72.30
CA LEU A 472 13.92 63.67 71.58
C LEU A 472 13.13 62.35 71.65
N GLU A 473 13.80 61.20 71.69
CA GLU A 473 13.14 59.89 71.83
C GLU A 473 12.35 59.73 73.14
N LYS A 474 12.70 60.48 74.19
CA LYS A 474 11.88 60.58 75.41
C LYS A 474 10.58 61.35 75.14
N LYS A 475 10.69 62.53 74.53
CA LYS A 475 9.55 63.42 74.24
C LYS A 475 8.59 62.84 73.21
N LEU A 476 9.07 62.00 72.28
CA LEU A 476 8.19 61.34 71.31
C LEU A 476 7.21 60.38 72.01
N ARG A 477 7.68 59.61 73.00
CA ARG A 477 6.82 58.69 73.79
C ARG A 477 5.80 59.44 74.63
N ASP A 478 6.16 60.59 75.17
CA ASP A 478 5.24 61.48 75.90
C ASP A 478 4.14 62.03 74.96
N VAL A 479 4.49 62.38 73.72
CA VAL A 479 3.53 62.81 72.68
C VAL A 479 2.67 61.66 72.14
N GLU A 480 3.22 60.45 72.01
CA GLU A 480 2.48 59.24 71.63
C GLU A 480 1.57 58.71 72.75
N ALA A 481 1.76 59.15 74.00
CA ALA A 481 0.77 59.03 75.07
C ALA A 481 -0.31 60.10 74.93
N ALA A 482 0.08 61.38 74.83
CA ALA A 482 -0.86 62.49 74.65
C ALA A 482 -1.75 62.36 73.40
N LEU A 483 -1.29 61.70 72.33
CA LEU A 483 -2.09 61.40 71.14
C LEU A 483 -3.18 60.33 71.38
N ARG A 484 -2.98 59.42 72.34
CA ARG A 484 -4.03 58.50 72.81
C ARG A 484 -4.99 59.17 73.76
N ASP A 485 -4.48 60.00 74.67
CA ASP A 485 -5.32 60.73 75.63
C ASP A 485 -6.19 61.80 74.94
N THR A 486 -5.65 62.49 73.94
CA THR A 486 -6.44 63.41 73.08
C THR A 486 -7.40 62.68 72.15
N LYS A 487 -7.11 61.43 71.73
CA LYS A 487 -8.07 60.61 70.99
C LYS A 487 -9.21 60.12 71.87
N ALA A 488 -8.93 59.71 73.11
CA ALA A 488 -9.94 59.42 74.12
C ALA A 488 -10.77 60.68 74.47
N ALA A 489 -10.13 61.86 74.58
CA ALA A 489 -10.83 63.13 74.77
C ALA A 489 -11.70 63.51 73.56
N MET A 490 -11.26 63.24 72.33
CA MET A 490 -12.08 63.41 71.12
C MET A 490 -13.25 62.42 71.05
N GLU A 491 -13.06 61.18 71.51
CA GLU A 491 -14.13 60.18 71.60
C GLU A 491 -15.10 60.48 72.76
N GLN A 492 -14.63 61.14 73.83
CA GLN A 492 -15.46 61.64 74.94
C GLN A 492 -16.21 62.93 74.59
N GLU A 493 -15.59 63.90 73.91
CA GLU A 493 -16.30 65.06 73.33
C GLU A 493 -17.27 64.58 72.25
N ARG A 494 -16.94 63.54 71.47
CA ARG A 494 -17.89 62.92 70.54
C ARG A 494 -19.05 62.27 71.28
N ALA A 495 -18.82 61.53 72.37
CA ALA A 495 -19.89 61.00 73.22
C ALA A 495 -20.72 62.10 73.89
N ASP A 496 -20.14 63.26 74.20
CA ASP A 496 -20.87 64.42 74.72
C ASP A 496 -21.58 65.20 73.61
N TRP A 497 -21.07 65.22 72.38
CA TRP A 497 -21.81 65.67 71.20
C TRP A 497 -22.94 64.70 70.86
N ASP A 498 -22.76 63.40 70.99
CA ASP A 498 -23.82 62.40 70.81
C ASP A 498 -24.86 62.49 71.94
N ARG A 499 -24.46 62.81 73.19
CA ARG A 499 -25.41 63.13 74.28
C ARG A 499 -26.14 64.46 74.06
N LYS A 500 -25.45 65.50 73.55
CA LYS A 500 -26.06 66.78 73.14
C LYS A 500 -26.98 66.59 71.91
N HIS A 501 -26.62 65.69 70.98
CA HIS A 501 -27.35 65.33 69.77
C HIS A 501 -28.60 64.54 70.14
N VAL A 502 -28.50 63.48 70.95
CA VAL A 502 -29.66 62.73 71.48
C VAL A 502 -30.57 63.63 72.35
N ALA A 503 -30.04 64.65 73.02
CA ALA A 503 -30.86 65.67 73.70
C ALA A 503 -31.52 66.66 72.73
N TRP A 504 -30.88 66.95 71.58
CA TRP A 504 -31.47 67.70 70.47
C TRP A 504 -32.51 66.88 69.72
N GLU A 505 -32.23 65.62 69.35
CA GLU A 505 -33.15 64.64 68.77
C GLU A 505 -34.35 64.37 69.66
N ARG A 506 -34.22 64.45 71.00
CA ARG A 506 -35.39 64.35 71.89
C ARG A 506 -36.27 65.61 71.81
N LYS A 507 -35.67 66.81 71.70
CA LYS A 507 -36.40 68.07 71.47
C LYS A 507 -36.92 68.21 70.03
N VAL A 508 -36.23 67.61 69.07
CA VAL A 508 -36.62 67.51 67.67
C VAL A 508 -37.73 66.48 67.54
N ALA A 509 -37.70 65.34 68.24
CA ALA A 509 -38.84 64.43 68.37
C ALA A 509 -40.08 65.10 69.01
N GLU A 510 -39.92 65.99 70.00
CA GLU A 510 -41.02 66.84 70.52
C GLU A 510 -41.54 67.88 69.52
N ARG A 511 -40.83 68.11 68.41
CA ARG A 511 -41.26 68.88 67.23
C ARG A 511 -41.67 68.00 66.06
N ASP A 512 -41.18 66.77 65.96
CA ASP A 512 -41.48 65.81 64.89
C ASP A 512 -42.76 65.05 65.21
N VAL A 513 -43.13 64.84 66.47
CA VAL A 513 -44.51 64.50 66.85
C VAL A 513 -45.49 65.63 66.46
N LYS A 514 -45.01 66.88 66.31
CA LYS A 514 -45.79 68.02 65.83
C LYS A 514 -45.68 68.24 64.31
N LEU A 515 -44.66 67.68 63.64
CA LEU A 515 -44.53 67.67 62.19
C LEU A 515 -45.14 66.41 61.56
N ASP A 516 -45.20 65.26 62.23
CA ASP A 516 -45.94 64.06 61.81
C ASP A 516 -47.45 64.32 61.79
N ALA A 517 -47.93 65.19 62.69
CA ALA A 517 -49.27 65.74 62.63
C ALA A 517 -49.54 66.57 61.35
N MET A 518 -48.49 67.07 60.67
CA MET A 518 -48.56 67.75 59.37
C MET A 518 -48.06 66.87 58.21
N ALA A 519 -47.27 65.83 58.46
CA ALA A 519 -46.73 64.93 57.45
C ALA A 519 -47.77 63.89 57.01
N LYS A 520 -48.71 63.53 57.90
CA LYS A 520 -49.91 62.77 57.52
C LYS A 520 -50.73 63.46 56.43
N ASP A 521 -50.76 64.80 56.39
CA ASP A 521 -51.42 65.57 55.33
C ASP A 521 -50.61 65.60 54.01
N LEU A 522 -49.30 65.30 54.06
CA LEU A 522 -48.43 65.24 52.87
C LEU A 522 -48.22 63.82 52.32
N GLN A 523 -48.39 62.78 53.15
CA GLN A 523 -48.21 61.38 52.74
C GLN A 523 -49.28 60.88 51.77
N GLN A 524 -50.33 61.67 51.49
CA GLN A 524 -51.36 61.35 50.51
C GLN A 524 -50.93 61.58 49.04
N MET A 525 -49.83 62.29 48.78
CA MET A 525 -49.56 62.90 47.47
C MET A 525 -48.41 62.32 46.62
N ARG A 526 -47.49 61.51 47.17
CA ARG A 526 -46.26 61.10 46.45
C ARG A 526 -45.81 59.65 46.71
N SER A 527 -46.69 58.69 46.44
CA SER A 527 -46.32 57.29 46.20
C SER A 527 -45.47 57.18 44.92
N ALA A 528 -44.14 57.18 45.07
CA ALA A 528 -43.20 57.24 43.96
C ALA A 528 -43.07 55.92 43.16
N ALA A 529 -42.55 56.04 41.93
CA ALA A 529 -42.48 54.98 40.93
C ALA A 529 -41.38 53.91 41.22
N PRO A 530 -41.45 52.71 40.57
CA PRO A 530 -40.66 51.55 40.96
C PRO A 530 -39.34 51.32 40.18
N THR A 531 -38.72 50.19 40.52
CA THR A 531 -37.38 49.66 40.18
C THR A 531 -37.01 49.60 38.69
N VAL A 532 -35.71 49.66 38.39
CA VAL A 532 -35.11 49.59 37.04
C VAL A 532 -34.62 48.16 36.72
N VAL A 533 -34.78 47.74 35.45
CA VAL A 533 -34.27 46.48 34.89
C VAL A 533 -33.06 46.74 33.99
N VAL A 534 -32.04 45.87 34.04
CA VAL A 534 -30.82 45.94 33.21
C VAL A 534 -31.12 45.43 31.79
N LYS A 535 -30.54 46.07 30.76
CA LYS A 535 -30.86 45.84 29.35
C LYS A 535 -29.61 45.46 28.53
N GLU A 536 -29.83 44.75 27.42
CA GLU A 536 -28.81 44.11 26.58
C GLU A 536 -27.81 45.07 25.91
N VAL A 537 -26.64 44.53 25.54
CA VAL A 537 -25.54 45.28 24.92
C VAL A 537 -25.80 45.47 23.43
N VAL A 538 -26.14 46.70 23.03
CA VAL A 538 -26.40 47.09 21.64
C VAL A 538 -25.11 47.28 20.83
N THR A 539 -25.11 46.80 19.59
CA THR A 539 -24.02 46.98 18.60
C THR A 539 -23.74 48.46 18.35
N SER A 540 -22.62 48.94 18.90
CA SER A 540 -22.40 50.36 19.22
C SER A 540 -21.97 51.28 18.06
N ASN A 541 -22.45 51.06 16.83
CA ASN A 541 -22.21 52.00 15.71
C ASN A 541 -22.86 53.37 15.95
N ASN A 542 -24.00 53.43 16.66
CA ASN A 542 -24.68 54.69 16.97
C ASN A 542 -23.92 55.54 18.01
N ASN A 543 -23.18 54.91 18.92
CA ASN A 543 -22.51 55.61 20.03
C ASN A 543 -21.38 56.52 19.53
N ASN A 544 -20.57 56.09 18.56
CA ASN A 544 -19.52 56.94 17.99
C ASN A 544 -20.12 58.16 17.26
N LYS A 545 -21.22 57.98 16.52
CA LYS A 545 -21.88 59.09 15.82
C LYS A 545 -22.57 60.10 16.76
N ALA A 546 -23.09 59.62 17.89
CA ALA A 546 -23.60 60.49 18.96
C ALA A 546 -22.47 61.24 19.68
N LEU A 547 -21.33 60.60 19.90
CA LEU A 547 -20.13 61.23 20.47
C LEU A 547 -19.52 62.26 19.50
N GLU A 548 -19.50 62.02 18.19
CA GLU A 548 -19.07 63.00 17.17
C GLU A 548 -19.86 64.30 17.29
N GLY A 549 -21.20 64.23 17.23
CA GLY A 549 -22.06 65.41 17.36
C GLY A 549 -21.98 66.09 18.74
N GLU A 550 -21.76 65.34 19.81
CA GLU A 550 -21.55 65.91 21.15
C GLU A 550 -20.22 66.68 21.25
N VAL A 551 -19.15 66.21 20.59
CA VAL A 551 -17.85 66.90 20.55
C VAL A 551 -17.90 68.15 19.68
N GLU A 552 -18.59 68.11 18.55
CA GLU A 552 -18.85 69.28 17.71
C GLU A 552 -19.66 70.34 18.49
N ARG A 553 -20.73 69.93 19.19
CA ARG A 553 -21.55 70.78 20.05
C ARG A 553 -20.75 71.42 21.18
N LEU A 554 -19.92 70.64 21.89
CA LEU A 554 -19.06 71.17 22.96
C LEU A 554 -17.99 72.11 22.42
N THR A 555 -17.39 71.81 21.27
CA THR A 555 -16.40 72.69 20.61
C THR A 555 -17.03 74.02 20.22
N HIS A 556 -18.25 74.02 19.68
CA HIS A 556 -18.99 75.23 19.34
C HIS A 556 -19.34 76.08 20.58
N ILE A 557 -19.79 75.46 21.67
CA ILE A 557 -20.07 76.15 22.95
C ILE A 557 -18.81 76.78 23.52
N VAL A 558 -17.66 76.09 23.48
CA VAL A 558 -16.39 76.62 23.97
C VAL A 558 -15.92 77.81 23.12
N ALA A 559 -16.05 77.75 21.79
CA ALA A 559 -15.76 78.88 20.91
C ALA A 559 -16.69 80.09 21.15
N GLN A 560 -17.99 79.85 21.38
CA GLN A 560 -18.93 80.90 21.78
C GLN A 560 -18.51 81.56 23.11
N LYS A 561 -18.05 80.78 24.10
CA LYS A 561 -17.59 81.33 25.37
C LYS A 561 -16.27 82.09 25.26
N ASP A 562 -15.37 81.75 24.34
CA ASP A 562 -14.21 82.60 24.07
C ASP A 562 -14.63 83.95 23.45
N GLN A 563 -15.60 83.95 22.53
CA GLN A 563 -16.16 85.20 21.96
C GLN A 563 -16.84 86.08 23.02
N GLU A 564 -17.64 85.50 23.93
CA GLU A 564 -18.23 86.23 25.06
C GLU A 564 -17.14 86.83 25.97
N ILE A 565 -16.07 86.10 26.24
CA ILE A 565 -14.92 86.58 27.04
C ILE A 565 -14.15 87.68 26.30
N GLN A 566 -13.96 87.58 24.98
CA GLN A 566 -13.33 88.62 24.18
C GLN A 566 -14.17 89.91 24.16
N LEU A 567 -15.50 89.81 24.07
CA LEU A 567 -16.40 90.96 24.18
C LEU A 567 -16.31 91.60 25.58
N LEU A 568 -16.30 90.80 26.65
CA LEU A 568 -16.10 91.31 28.01
C LEU A 568 -14.72 91.97 28.18
N GLN A 569 -13.64 91.41 27.61
CA GLN A 569 -12.31 92.04 27.58
C GLN A 569 -12.34 93.40 26.87
N GLN A 570 -13.02 93.48 25.72
CA GLN A 570 -13.18 94.74 24.97
C GLN A 570 -14.01 95.77 25.74
N THR A 571 -15.13 95.37 26.36
CA THR A 571 -15.99 96.25 27.18
C THR A 571 -15.24 96.78 28.41
N VAL A 572 -14.53 95.90 29.13
CA VAL A 572 -13.73 96.27 30.32
C VAL A 572 -12.57 97.19 29.95
N HIS A 573 -11.87 96.91 28.83
CA HIS A 573 -10.82 97.79 28.32
C HIS A 573 -11.38 99.14 27.85
N ARG A 574 -12.52 99.15 27.14
CA ARG A 574 -13.20 100.35 26.65
C ARG A 574 -13.68 101.24 27.79
N GLU A 575 -14.39 100.70 28.78
CA GLU A 575 -14.80 101.45 29.98
C GLU A 575 -13.58 102.04 30.70
N CYS A 576 -12.50 101.28 30.84
CA CYS A 576 -11.28 101.80 31.46
C CYS A 576 -10.63 102.94 30.63
N MET A 577 -10.59 102.83 29.29
CA MET A 577 -10.06 103.85 28.40
C MET A 577 -10.95 105.10 28.31
N GLU A 578 -12.27 104.95 28.26
CA GLU A 578 -13.23 106.07 28.25
C GLU A 578 -13.22 106.81 29.59
N ARG A 579 -13.15 106.10 30.73
CA ARG A 579 -13.01 106.71 32.07
C ARG A 579 -11.64 107.35 32.25
N THR A 580 -10.57 106.75 31.75
CA THR A 580 -9.22 107.37 31.69
C THR A 580 -9.29 108.69 30.92
N SER A 581 -9.90 108.71 29.73
CA SER A 581 -10.11 109.93 28.93
C SER A 581 -11.00 110.95 29.64
N MET A 582 -12.04 110.51 30.36
CA MET A 582 -12.94 111.38 31.12
C MET A 582 -12.24 112.03 32.32
N LEU A 583 -11.45 111.26 33.08
CA LEU A 583 -10.67 111.77 34.21
C LEU A 583 -9.57 112.74 33.73
N GLU A 584 -8.91 112.44 32.61
CA GLU A 584 -7.94 113.35 31.99
C GLU A 584 -8.60 114.66 31.52
N LYS A 585 -9.82 114.59 30.96
CA LYS A 585 -10.64 115.78 30.64
C LYS A 585 -11.09 116.55 31.88
N MET A 586 -11.46 115.87 32.98
CA MET A 586 -11.87 116.53 34.22
C MET A 586 -10.70 117.21 34.96
N ARG A 587 -9.48 116.64 34.87
CA ARG A 587 -8.23 117.31 35.26
C ARG A 587 -7.97 118.53 34.37
N SER A 588 -8.02 118.35 33.05
CA SER A 588 -7.82 119.44 32.06
C SER A 588 -8.81 120.59 32.24
N ALA A 589 -10.02 120.32 32.75
CA ALA A 589 -11.06 121.31 33.02
C ALA A 589 -11.04 121.88 34.46
N LYS A 590 -10.11 121.45 35.33
CA LYS A 590 -10.03 121.83 36.77
C LYS A 590 -11.31 121.60 37.58
N ILE A 591 -12.10 120.59 37.20
CA ILE A 591 -13.35 120.22 37.89
C ILE A 591 -13.06 119.27 39.07
N LEU A 592 -12.03 118.42 38.92
CA LEU A 592 -11.42 117.72 40.04
C LEU A 592 -10.34 118.63 40.66
N PRO A 593 -10.11 118.58 41.99
CA PRO A 593 -9.01 119.31 42.60
C PRO A 593 -7.66 118.93 41.98
N ASP A 594 -6.87 119.92 41.58
CA ASP A 594 -5.44 119.73 41.35
C ASP A 594 -4.83 119.22 42.68
N MET A 595 -4.30 117.99 42.70
CA MET A 595 -3.77 117.36 43.92
C MET A 595 -2.37 117.92 44.27
N VAL A 596 -2.32 119.21 44.62
CA VAL A 596 -1.07 119.94 44.92
C VAL A 596 -0.69 119.82 46.39
N THR A 597 -0.08 118.69 46.72
CA THR A 597 0.72 118.52 47.94
C THR A 597 1.95 117.68 47.61
N THR A 598 3.20 118.12 47.79
CA THR A 598 3.72 119.41 48.28
C THR A 598 5.19 119.52 47.82
N HIS A 599 5.64 120.68 47.32
CA HIS A 599 7.08 120.90 47.09
C HIS A 599 7.76 121.40 48.38
N GLY A 600 8.64 120.57 48.95
CA GLY A 600 9.50 120.91 50.08
C GLY A 600 10.94 121.18 49.66
N SER A 601 11.27 122.46 49.45
CA SER A 601 12.58 123.14 49.56
C SER A 601 13.91 122.42 49.22
N SER A 602 14.71 123.15 48.41
CA SER A 602 16.19 123.17 48.40
C SER A 602 16.93 122.08 47.56
N PRO A 603 18.15 122.38 47.05
CA PRO A 603 18.37 123.43 46.04
C PRO A 603 19.37 123.04 44.91
N HIS A 604 19.37 123.79 43.80
CA HIS A 604 20.54 124.08 42.92
C HIS A 604 21.27 122.89 42.21
N LEU A 605 21.71 122.93 40.96
CA LEU A 605 22.24 124.01 40.09
C LEU A 605 22.10 123.64 38.59
N VAL A 606 22.10 124.69 37.75
CA VAL A 606 22.69 124.76 36.39
C VAL A 606 22.00 124.07 35.19
N ASP A 607 22.08 124.84 34.11
CA ASP A 607 21.81 124.67 32.68
C ASP A 607 22.53 123.44 32.04
N GLU A 608 22.46 123.13 30.73
CA GLU A 608 22.06 123.95 29.58
C GLU A 608 21.46 123.11 28.43
N ARG A 609 21.40 123.70 27.24
CA ARG A 609 20.87 123.17 25.99
C ARG A 609 21.81 122.15 25.35
N GLY A 610 21.23 121.22 24.61
CA GLY A 610 21.54 121.07 23.18
C GLY A 610 22.80 120.29 22.76
N GLU A 611 22.62 119.53 21.68
CA GLU A 611 23.60 119.30 20.60
C GLU A 611 25.08 119.05 20.99
N ASN A 612 25.50 117.77 20.95
CA ASN A 612 26.35 117.31 19.84
C ASN A 612 26.50 115.77 19.77
N ASP A 613 27.26 115.33 18.78
CA ASP A 613 27.20 114.00 18.18
C ASP A 613 28.28 112.99 18.69
N HIS A 614 28.12 111.72 18.29
CA HIS A 614 29.15 110.67 18.18
C HIS A 614 29.95 110.22 19.43
N GLY A 615 29.50 109.12 20.04
CA GLY A 615 30.30 107.88 20.12
C GLY A 615 31.34 107.66 21.26
N GLY A 616 31.35 106.45 21.81
CA GLY A 616 32.60 105.81 22.25
C GLY A 616 32.83 105.47 23.74
N ASN A 617 32.43 104.25 24.12
CA ASN A 617 33.22 103.32 24.96
C ASN A 617 33.32 103.50 26.51
N ASN A 618 33.52 102.34 27.16
CA ASN A 618 33.97 102.07 28.53
C ASN A 618 33.06 102.41 29.73
N GLY A 619 33.29 101.68 30.82
CA GLY A 619 32.51 101.73 32.06
C GLY A 619 32.98 102.80 33.06
N GLY A 620 32.48 102.84 34.29
CA GLY A 620 31.49 101.93 34.89
C GLY A 620 31.57 101.92 36.42
N GLY A 621 30.42 101.88 37.08
CA GLY A 621 30.29 101.93 38.54
C GLY A 621 30.08 103.36 39.08
N GLY A 622 29.41 103.56 40.22
CA GLY A 622 28.63 102.54 40.94
C GLY A 622 28.26 102.86 42.40
N GLY A 623 27.09 103.46 42.62
CA GLY A 623 26.45 103.62 43.93
C GLY A 623 27.00 104.78 44.79
N GLY A 624 26.31 105.22 45.85
CA GLY A 624 24.98 104.82 46.34
C GLY A 624 24.98 104.30 47.79
N LEU A 625 24.01 104.76 48.59
CA LEU A 625 23.72 104.33 49.96
C LEU A 625 22.25 103.85 49.99
N ALA A 626 21.91 102.59 50.27
CA ALA A 626 22.06 101.83 51.53
C ALA A 626 21.07 102.38 52.60
N SER A 627 20.19 101.58 53.21
CA SER A 627 20.36 100.23 53.79
C SER A 627 19.06 99.39 53.64
N PHE A 628 18.96 98.07 53.85
CA PHE A 628 19.88 97.02 54.32
C PHE A 628 19.42 95.66 53.72
N TYR A 629 20.33 94.74 53.37
CA TYR A 629 20.07 93.29 53.13
C TYR A 629 19.40 92.70 51.85
N GLU A 630 19.38 93.39 50.70
CA GLU A 630 19.34 92.70 49.37
C GLU A 630 20.77 92.40 48.83
N LYS A 631 21.74 92.10 49.72
CA LYS A 631 23.18 91.95 49.36
C LYS A 631 23.97 90.91 50.17
N LEU A 632 23.56 89.64 50.13
CA LEU A 632 24.52 88.52 50.06
C LEU A 632 24.20 87.66 48.83
N ARG A 633 24.71 88.08 47.66
CA ARG A 633 25.86 87.45 46.98
C ARG A 633 25.59 85.98 46.60
N LYS A 634 25.31 85.69 45.33
CA LYS A 634 26.30 85.59 44.22
C LYS A 634 27.48 84.65 44.50
N LYS A 635 27.58 83.57 43.71
CA LYS A 635 28.60 83.35 42.65
C LYS A 635 28.17 82.12 41.80
N LYS A 636 28.27 82.16 40.46
CA LYS A 636 29.39 81.70 39.60
C LYS A 636 29.81 80.24 39.89
N ALA A 637 30.06 79.37 38.89
CA ALA A 637 30.40 79.66 37.49
C ALA A 637 29.94 78.59 36.46
N ARG A 638 29.82 79.02 35.18
CA ARG A 638 30.09 78.18 33.98
C ARG A 638 31.63 78.03 33.84
N PRO A 639 32.21 77.00 33.17
CA PRO A 639 31.84 76.58 31.79
C PRO A 639 32.04 75.05 31.53
N LYS A 640 32.19 74.45 30.32
CA LYS A 640 32.27 74.92 28.92
C LYS A 640 31.87 73.79 27.91
N THR A 641 31.17 74.17 26.84
CA THR A 641 31.19 73.61 25.46
C THR A 641 31.39 72.11 25.13
N LYS A 642 30.44 71.60 24.32
CA LYS A 642 30.61 70.79 23.09
C LYS A 642 31.44 69.48 23.17
N ALA A 643 30.73 68.36 23.16
CA ALA A 643 30.61 67.54 21.95
C ALA A 643 29.12 67.38 21.64
#